data_AF-A0A7J4P5M2-F1
#
_entry.id   AF-A0A7J4P5M2-F1
#
_cell.length_a   1.000
_cell.length_b   1.000
_cell.length_c   1.000
_cell.angle_alpha   90.00
_cell.angle_beta   90.00
_cell.angle_gamma   90.00
#
_symmetry.space_group_name_H-M   'P 1'
#
loop_
_entity.id
_entity.type
_entity.pdbx_description
1 polymer ?
#
loop_
_entity_poly.entity_id
_entity_poly.type
_entity_poly.pdbx_seq_one_letter_code
_entity_poly.pdbx_strand_id
1 'polypeptide(L)'
;MKAQVDAQLAQMRAQASRQQQASTGQQNPRGGGNINFNPTINVTTPEQAAAPPGSGALFGRDHYEPDGKKREMGPEERKSLDKASKYFMVFAFFLSFDFFVTLGAAYLARYGYPGVEQFISGIPFFEPFGGFQLPTDPATYWVWLSLTLAAPYFLGFFALRGIISLTRHEWKLGLFAIYIFAIHSIGLTMRSWSDLSGLLNEKWVILLIFVILAYFIGKRISPKVQAFTWDDIGYLTFALVFSFLFLNYGFWTQSIKAILHLSFVIAFGYLIIKRYEDNEFWFYIWMTVGIIADFFGYAIGTYFGITFVQFWPILFFLVVMYISTRAQITPISVISIILCLVVLFGGLAEARTDNTTNYAAPGTQQVDISKTSSAWSSMWSWFTGRINLATQQYTGQVEQNQYESLGVYFSNLKAAQPRFYTDEPVVVWGSIRSKTYQDAVIVNPSCYILKGGSFISSGTKSYGKMVPGQPFPIFQLEDTDIECSFLNHTFDAGTQTVMFSAEYNFVTNSYQKAYFMDRERYRAYIRQSIDPLTQFGIKDKMPKAVFTNGPVEIGMSVQALTAVADPNSYTVLPAISLTLSNRQQIEDKDKKVITRWEGKIRNIKELILLLPPGVTIPDPKSCTPVPFKAYTEADCRGACGSIGSTGDSTGGNGAHTGNDDTNDYGTCVKSCRGKDACTKECARILQSCNDECGFLFKGDSGEQATYTAYALDVSAIKLKDDYKDIDKFKTFQCRMQPAPNVLDNAPLTTRYFRVRAKYNYLLENSVQVVVEKSPIQVALGGQQPAVPVVETNGAYEASVAALAPMLNPADTATGIREREYDQYVRAAAQSQGIDYLLIKAITQAESQWDSNVQTYDSEDSDYSVGLMGVSVDIAKERGCVPEDMDQALARDMLKDPEKNINCGAAYLKYLLDIQKARQNMRPGIRNLMGGYYGSEDAMEDSSTVPESTGTATLTKVVPKWENEKNLGYAETRAYVNSVVTFYNQLRQKIGTQTTPQQAKQGTSISEISQQITFSLEYSAQSKQVTLAWSVPPSYAPDQYMGTVSLYYSVARSRNGAAEGGEICPDPATVAPASYKCVDTLPNPLPDETYTYTLSGTAISYNGNNVFATKQASVRIPPLPSPGGSGTQTEQQTQLA
;
A
#
# COMPACT_ATOMS: atom_id res chain seq x y z
N MET A 1 5.22 34.44 -27.35
CA MET A 1 4.67 33.14 -26.90
C MET A 1 4.18 32.26 -28.04
N LYS A 2 3.07 32.55 -28.74
CA LYS A 2 2.60 31.71 -29.87
C LYS A 2 3.68 31.45 -30.93
N ALA A 3 4.41 32.50 -31.35
CA ALA A 3 5.53 32.37 -32.29
C ALA A 3 6.70 31.51 -31.76
N GLN A 4 6.94 31.46 -30.44
CA GLN A 4 7.97 30.59 -29.85
C GLN A 4 7.50 29.13 -29.82
N VAL A 5 6.22 28.90 -29.55
CA VAL A 5 5.62 27.56 -29.60
C VAL A 5 5.61 27.03 -31.03
N ASP A 6 5.27 27.88 -32.01
CA ASP A 6 5.29 27.51 -33.42
C ASP A 6 6.71 27.22 -33.91
N ALA A 7 7.71 27.98 -33.43
CA ALA A 7 9.12 27.72 -33.73
C ALA A 7 9.62 26.40 -33.11
N GLN A 8 9.26 26.10 -31.86
CA GLN A 8 9.59 24.82 -31.23
C GLN A 8 8.91 23.62 -31.92
N LEU A 9 7.64 23.78 -32.31
CA LEU A 9 6.89 22.74 -33.02
C LEU A 9 7.48 22.45 -34.40
N ALA A 10 7.94 23.48 -35.11
CA ALA A 10 8.66 23.33 -36.37
C ALA A 10 10.01 22.62 -36.19
N GLN A 11 10.73 22.93 -35.10
CA GLN A 11 12.02 22.31 -34.78
C GLN A 11 11.88 20.81 -34.44
N MET A 12 10.83 20.44 -33.70
CA MET A 12 10.52 19.04 -33.38
C MET A 12 10.10 18.23 -34.61
N ARG A 13 9.29 18.82 -35.52
CA ARG A 13 8.92 18.16 -36.79
C ARG A 13 10.14 17.91 -37.68
N ALA A 14 11.09 18.86 -37.70
CA ALA A 14 12.33 18.72 -38.46
C ALA A 14 13.26 17.63 -37.88
N GLN A 15 13.24 17.39 -36.56
CA GLN A 15 14.00 16.29 -35.93
C GLN A 15 13.36 14.91 -36.18
N ALA A 16 12.03 14.81 -36.09
CA ALA A 16 11.31 13.57 -36.36
C ALA A 16 11.49 13.09 -37.82
N SER A 17 11.49 14.02 -38.78
CA SER A 17 11.72 13.68 -40.20
C SER A 17 13.14 13.17 -40.47
N ARG A 18 14.15 13.62 -39.71
CA ARG A 18 15.54 13.12 -39.84
C ARG A 18 15.69 11.71 -39.26
N GLN A 19 14.96 11.39 -38.19
CA GLN A 19 14.98 10.04 -37.61
C GLN A 19 14.27 9.01 -38.50
N GLN A 20 13.18 9.39 -39.18
CA GLN A 20 12.52 8.52 -40.15
C GLN A 20 13.43 8.19 -41.34
N GLN A 21 14.15 9.17 -41.89
CA GLN A 21 15.07 8.94 -43.02
C GLN A 21 16.28 8.06 -42.65
N ALA A 22 16.73 8.09 -41.39
CA ALA A 22 17.78 7.20 -40.90
C ALA A 22 17.33 5.73 -40.74
N SER A 23 16.02 5.47 -40.60
CA SER A 23 15.48 4.13 -40.32
C SER A 23 15.12 3.30 -41.57
N THR A 24 14.99 3.94 -42.74
CA THR A 24 14.60 3.27 -44.00
C THR A 24 15.78 2.78 -44.87
N GLY A 25 17.02 2.89 -44.38
CA GLY A 25 18.24 2.58 -45.15
C GLY A 25 18.79 1.15 -45.09
N GLN A 26 18.14 0.21 -44.39
CA GLN A 26 18.60 -1.19 -44.32
C GLN A 26 17.48 -2.19 -44.57
N GLN A 27 17.29 -2.55 -45.85
CA GLN A 27 16.67 -3.81 -46.24
C GLN A 27 17.62 -4.58 -47.18
N ASN A 28 18.05 -5.74 -46.71
CA ASN A 28 18.82 -6.76 -47.44
C ASN A 28 17.95 -7.42 -48.54
N PRO A 29 18.47 -7.62 -49.77
CA PRO A 29 18.02 -8.69 -50.63
C PRO A 29 18.92 -9.92 -50.49
N ARG A 30 18.30 -11.10 -50.38
CA ARG A 30 18.94 -12.41 -50.56
C ARG A 30 19.26 -12.62 -52.04
N GLY A 31 20.45 -13.13 -52.34
CA GLY A 31 20.79 -13.66 -53.68
C GLY A 31 22.27 -14.02 -53.76
N GLY A 32 22.58 -15.31 -53.98
CA GLY A 32 23.91 -15.90 -53.77
C GLY A 32 24.99 -15.62 -54.81
N GLY A 33 26.17 -16.17 -54.55
CA GLY A 33 27.28 -16.27 -55.50
C GLY A 33 28.65 -16.33 -54.81
N ASN A 34 29.39 -17.42 -55.06
CA ASN A 34 30.79 -17.64 -54.67
C ASN A 34 31.74 -16.52 -55.16
N ILE A 35 32.86 -16.30 -54.44
CA ILE A 35 34.27 -16.42 -54.91
C ILE A 35 35.23 -15.62 -53.98
N ASN A 36 36.11 -16.38 -53.35
CA ASN A 36 37.54 -16.22 -52.99
C ASN A 36 38.38 -14.92 -53.21
N PHE A 37 39.38 -14.81 -52.32
CA PHE A 37 40.71 -14.12 -52.33
C PHE A 37 40.86 -12.60 -52.07
N ASN A 38 41.30 -12.29 -50.83
CA ASN A 38 42.50 -11.56 -50.35
C ASN A 38 43.46 -10.86 -51.38
N PRO A 39 44.41 -10.00 -50.94
CA PRO A 39 44.30 -8.56 -50.60
C PRO A 39 45.32 -7.67 -51.37
N THR A 40 45.11 -6.37 -51.57
CA THR A 40 46.25 -5.41 -51.71
C THR A 40 45.89 -3.94 -51.55
N ILE A 41 46.89 -3.22 -51.06
CA ILE A 41 47.04 -1.83 -50.62
C ILE A 41 47.05 -0.84 -51.81
N ASN A 42 46.44 0.34 -51.66
CA ASN A 42 47.02 1.67 -51.92
C ASN A 42 45.95 2.76 -51.90
N VAL A 43 46.03 3.70 -50.96
CA VAL A 43 45.37 5.01 -51.10
C VAL A 43 46.35 6.11 -50.69
N THR A 44 46.67 6.90 -51.70
CA THR A 44 47.29 8.22 -51.68
C THR A 44 46.46 9.25 -50.91
N THR A 45 47.15 10.12 -50.16
CA THR A 45 46.72 11.45 -49.67
C THR A 45 46.46 12.41 -50.84
N PRO A 46 45.87 13.64 -50.69
CA PRO A 46 45.86 14.48 -49.48
C PRO A 46 44.60 15.37 -49.20
N GLU A 47 44.66 16.01 -48.02
CA GLU A 47 44.43 17.44 -47.79
C GLU A 47 43.20 17.93 -46.97
N GLN A 48 43.53 18.43 -45.77
CA GLN A 48 42.97 19.56 -45.00
C GLN A 48 41.48 19.59 -44.61
N ALA A 49 41.20 19.46 -43.32
CA ALA A 49 40.74 20.57 -42.46
C ALA A 49 40.63 20.13 -40.98
N ALA A 50 40.95 21.06 -40.10
CA ALA A 50 41.38 20.88 -38.73
C ALA A 50 40.27 20.49 -37.72
N ALA A 51 40.69 19.71 -36.72
CA ALA A 51 39.97 19.42 -35.48
C ALA A 51 40.18 20.52 -34.42
N PRO A 52 39.26 20.71 -33.47
CA PRO A 52 39.56 21.35 -32.19
C PRO A 52 39.88 20.29 -31.10
N PRO A 53 40.94 20.49 -30.29
CA PRO A 53 41.30 19.61 -29.20
C PRO A 53 40.73 20.10 -27.85
N GLY A 54 40.49 19.13 -26.97
CA GLY A 54 41.21 19.08 -25.69
C GLY A 54 40.69 19.91 -24.52
N SER A 55 40.03 19.21 -23.61
CA SER A 55 39.88 19.52 -22.19
C SER A 55 41.21 19.80 -21.48
N GLY A 56 41.26 20.86 -20.66
CA GLY A 56 42.36 21.14 -19.74
C GLY A 56 42.05 22.32 -18.80
N ALA A 57 42.25 22.10 -17.51
CA ALA A 57 41.93 22.97 -16.38
C ALA A 57 42.58 24.37 -16.41
N LEU A 58 41.91 25.37 -15.81
CA LEU A 58 42.54 26.64 -15.42
C LEU A 58 41.91 27.19 -14.11
N PHE A 59 42.68 27.07 -13.03
CA PHE A 59 42.63 27.90 -11.83
C PHE A 59 43.44 29.19 -12.09
N GLY A 60 42.99 30.31 -11.50
CA GLY A 60 43.82 31.44 -11.09
C GLY A 60 44.34 32.40 -12.18
N ARG A 61 43.74 33.59 -12.27
CA ARG A 61 44.41 34.77 -12.84
C ARG A 61 44.08 36.01 -12.01
N ASP A 62 45.05 36.44 -11.23
CA ASP A 62 45.06 37.77 -10.60
C ASP A 62 45.39 38.83 -11.66
N HIS A 63 44.66 39.95 -11.61
CA HIS A 63 44.95 41.14 -12.41
C HIS A 63 46.00 42.00 -11.72
N TYR A 64 47.21 42.06 -12.29
CA TYR A 64 48.14 43.17 -12.11
C TYR A 64 48.12 44.05 -13.37
N GLU A 65 48.06 45.37 -13.21
CA GLU A 65 48.54 46.30 -14.25
C GLU A 65 50.08 46.27 -14.31
N PRO A 66 50.69 46.50 -15.49
CA PRO A 66 52.06 46.05 -15.76
C PRO A 66 53.18 46.84 -15.05
N ASP A 67 52.86 47.90 -14.29
CA ASP A 67 53.86 48.91 -13.91
C ASP A 67 54.08 49.05 -12.39
N GLY A 68 53.44 48.20 -11.56
CA GLY A 68 53.79 48.06 -10.14
C GLY A 68 53.60 49.30 -9.25
N LYS A 69 52.80 50.31 -9.65
CA LYS A 69 52.43 51.45 -8.77
C LYS A 69 50.98 51.35 -8.30
N LYS A 70 50.78 51.55 -6.99
CA LYS A 70 49.45 51.61 -6.39
C LYS A 70 48.64 52.74 -7.04
N ARG A 71 47.43 52.40 -7.50
CA ARG A 71 46.46 53.36 -8.05
C ARG A 71 46.02 54.32 -6.94
N GLU A 72 46.40 55.59 -7.05
CA GLU A 72 45.92 56.63 -6.14
C GLU A 72 44.46 56.98 -6.45
N MET A 73 43.64 57.00 -5.40
CA MET A 73 42.20 57.28 -5.46
C MET A 73 41.94 58.68 -6.02
N GLY A 74 41.16 58.75 -7.09
CA GLY A 74 40.94 59.98 -7.85
C GLY A 74 40.12 61.04 -7.08
N PRO A 75 40.17 62.33 -7.49
CA PRO A 75 39.45 63.42 -6.83
C PRO A 75 37.92 63.22 -6.78
N GLU A 76 37.36 62.54 -7.79
CA GLU A 76 35.94 62.17 -7.88
C GLU A 76 35.55 61.10 -6.85
N GLU A 77 36.39 60.07 -6.65
CA GLU A 77 36.18 59.04 -5.62
C GLU A 77 36.27 59.63 -4.21
N ARG A 78 37.18 60.60 -3.97
CA ARG A 78 37.24 61.32 -2.68
C ARG A 78 35.99 62.16 -2.43
N LYS A 79 35.43 62.81 -3.46
CA LYS A 79 34.16 63.55 -3.34
C LYS A 79 32.98 62.64 -3.06
N SER A 80 32.95 61.44 -3.65
CA SER A 80 31.93 60.42 -3.36
C SER A 80 32.00 59.95 -1.91
N LEU A 81 33.22 59.68 -1.40
CA LEU A 81 33.46 59.28 -0.01
C LEU A 81 33.06 60.38 1.01
N ASP A 82 33.37 61.65 0.71
CA ASP A 82 33.01 62.78 1.57
C ASP A 82 31.48 62.99 1.63
N LYS A 83 30.77 62.71 0.53
CA LYS A 83 29.31 62.77 0.47
C LYS A 83 28.67 61.64 1.28
N ALA A 84 29.19 60.41 1.19
CA ALA A 84 28.74 59.27 1.97
C ALA A 84 28.95 59.45 3.48
N SER A 85 30.10 60.03 3.88
CA SER A 85 30.41 60.42 5.26
C SER A 85 29.38 61.40 5.85
N LYS A 86 28.96 62.40 5.07
CA LYS A 86 27.97 63.40 5.52
C LYS A 86 26.57 62.81 5.72
N TYR A 87 26.11 61.94 4.82
CA TYR A 87 24.83 61.23 5.01
C TYR A 87 24.85 60.29 6.20
N PHE A 88 26.00 59.66 6.47
CA PHE A 88 26.18 58.81 7.63
C PHE A 88 26.13 59.59 8.95
N MET A 89 26.70 60.80 9.02
CA MET A 89 26.58 61.66 10.20
C MET A 89 25.15 62.12 10.47
N VAL A 90 24.38 62.44 9.43
CA VAL A 90 22.96 62.82 9.57
C VAL A 90 22.14 61.62 10.09
N PHE A 91 22.40 60.42 9.57
CA PHE A 91 21.77 59.19 10.03
C PHE A 91 22.11 58.87 11.50
N ALA A 92 23.37 59.04 11.91
CA ALA A 92 23.81 58.87 13.29
C ALA A 92 23.22 59.92 14.25
N PHE A 93 22.98 61.15 13.78
CA PHE A 93 22.32 62.21 14.54
C PHE A 93 20.83 61.88 14.82
N PHE A 94 20.10 61.35 13.85
CA PHE A 94 18.71 60.92 14.06
C PHE A 94 18.60 59.74 15.05
N LEU A 95 19.52 58.76 14.98
CA LEU A 95 19.56 57.65 15.92
C LEU A 95 19.93 58.08 17.35
N SER A 96 20.73 59.13 17.51
CA SER A 96 21.06 59.68 18.83
C SER A 96 19.97 60.59 19.40
N PHE A 97 19.16 61.24 18.56
CA PHE A 97 17.98 61.99 19.01
C PHE A 97 16.90 61.05 19.60
N ASP A 98 16.61 59.94 18.93
CA ASP A 98 15.69 58.90 19.45
C ASP A 98 16.20 58.27 20.75
N PHE A 99 17.53 58.14 20.91
CA PHE A 99 18.15 57.69 22.15
C PHE A 99 17.83 58.62 23.33
N PHE A 100 17.90 59.95 23.18
CA PHE A 100 17.58 60.88 24.27
C PHE A 100 16.09 60.90 24.61
N VAL A 101 15.21 60.75 23.62
CA VAL A 101 13.76 60.65 23.84
C VAL A 101 13.40 59.36 24.58
N THR A 102 14.00 58.23 24.19
CA THR A 102 13.75 56.91 24.79
C THR A 102 14.36 56.78 26.19
N LEU A 103 15.58 57.31 26.39
CA LEU A 103 16.23 57.35 27.71
C LEU A 103 15.48 58.30 28.67
N GLY A 104 14.96 59.42 28.15
CA GLY A 104 14.09 60.33 28.89
C GLY A 104 12.78 59.67 29.32
N ALA A 105 12.12 58.94 28.42
CA ALA A 105 10.91 58.18 28.72
C ALA A 105 11.16 57.06 29.74
N ALA A 106 12.27 56.31 29.60
CA ALA A 106 12.66 55.25 30.53
C ALA A 106 13.09 55.79 31.91
N TYR A 107 13.76 56.94 31.96
CA TYR A 107 14.10 57.62 33.21
C TYR A 107 12.83 58.09 33.92
N LEU A 108 11.86 58.66 33.20
CA LEU A 108 10.59 59.11 33.77
C LEU A 108 9.70 57.94 34.24
N ALA A 109 9.70 56.81 33.53
CA ALA A 109 9.01 55.58 33.96
C ALA A 109 9.59 55.01 35.26
N ARG A 110 10.92 55.04 35.42
CA ARG A 110 11.62 54.52 36.60
C ARG A 110 11.32 55.30 37.89
N TYR A 111 10.89 56.55 37.79
CA TYR A 111 10.50 57.39 38.96
C TYR A 111 8.98 57.46 39.17
N GLY A 112 8.20 56.58 38.54
CA GLY A 112 6.79 56.41 38.87
C GLY A 112 5.87 57.51 38.36
N TYR A 113 6.19 58.16 37.22
CA TYR A 113 5.26 59.09 36.58
C TYR A 113 4.09 58.32 35.92
N PRO A 114 2.84 58.47 36.40
CA PRO A 114 1.72 57.57 36.07
C PRO A 114 1.12 57.73 34.66
N GLY A 115 1.79 58.43 33.74
CA GLY A 115 1.36 58.57 32.33
C GLY A 115 2.17 57.74 31.33
N VAL A 116 3.34 57.21 31.72
CA VAL A 116 4.26 56.55 30.78
C VAL A 116 3.86 55.10 30.50
N GLU A 117 3.24 54.41 31.45
CA GLU A 117 2.71 53.05 31.23
C GLU A 117 1.53 53.02 30.25
N GLN A 118 0.65 54.04 30.26
CA GLN A 118 -0.42 54.20 29.26
C GLN A 118 0.12 54.58 27.88
N PHE A 119 1.19 55.37 27.82
CA PHE A 119 1.87 55.68 26.57
C PHE A 119 2.55 54.44 25.97
N ILE A 120 3.20 53.60 26.78
CA ILE A 120 3.88 52.37 26.33
C ILE A 120 2.86 51.27 25.96
N SER A 121 1.77 51.11 26.72
CA SER A 121 0.71 50.13 26.42
C SER A 121 -0.22 50.54 25.27
N GLY A 122 -0.23 51.83 24.89
CA GLY A 122 -0.92 52.34 23.70
C GLY A 122 -0.15 52.14 22.39
N ILE A 123 1.08 51.64 22.43
CA ILE A 123 1.85 51.27 21.24
C ILE A 123 1.40 49.86 20.81
N PRO A 124 0.76 49.68 19.65
CA PRO A 124 0.37 48.34 19.19
C PRO A 124 1.64 47.50 18.99
N PHE A 125 1.79 46.43 19.79
CA PHE A 125 2.95 45.54 19.69
C PHE A 125 2.83 44.63 18.46
N PHE A 126 3.91 44.58 17.68
CA PHE A 126 4.00 43.96 16.36
C PHE A 126 4.20 42.45 16.44
N GLU A 127 3.58 41.68 15.54
CA GLU A 127 3.99 40.29 15.26
C GLU A 127 5.11 40.30 14.21
N PRO A 128 6.35 39.91 14.54
CA PRO A 128 7.41 39.71 13.56
C PRO A 128 7.02 38.64 12.52
N PHE A 129 7.41 38.85 11.27
CA PHE A 129 7.10 37.91 10.20
C PHE A 129 7.91 36.63 10.35
N GLY A 130 7.26 35.46 10.32
CA GLY A 130 7.93 34.15 10.39
C GLY A 130 7.73 33.36 11.70
N GLY A 131 6.84 33.80 12.59
CA GLY A 131 6.50 33.07 13.82
C GLY A 131 7.38 33.40 15.03
N PHE A 132 8.16 34.48 14.96
CA PHE A 132 8.82 35.03 16.14
C PHE A 132 7.76 35.67 17.04
N GLN A 133 7.59 35.19 18.27
CA GLN A 133 6.85 35.91 19.30
C GLN A 133 7.88 36.49 20.27
N LEU A 134 7.87 37.81 20.46
CA LEU A 134 8.69 38.42 21.51
C LEU A 134 8.09 38.00 22.88
N PRO A 135 8.90 37.49 23.82
CA PRO A 135 8.41 37.19 25.16
C PRO A 135 7.78 38.45 25.76
N THR A 136 6.54 38.35 26.26
CA THR A 136 5.81 39.47 26.86
C THR A 136 6.23 39.75 28.30
N ASP A 137 7.15 38.95 28.86
CA ASP A 137 7.70 39.18 30.19
C ASP A 137 8.54 40.49 30.23
N PRO A 138 8.21 41.43 31.14
CA PRO A 138 8.93 42.68 31.31
C PRO A 138 10.44 42.51 31.53
N ALA A 139 10.90 41.42 32.15
CA ALA A 139 12.32 41.21 32.41
C ALA A 139 13.11 40.88 31.12
N THR A 140 12.53 40.06 30.23
CA THR A 140 13.12 39.78 28.92
C THR A 140 13.02 40.99 27.99
N TYR A 141 11.94 41.77 28.07
CA TYR A 141 11.76 43.03 27.33
C TYR A 141 12.93 44.02 27.50
N TRP A 142 13.41 44.21 28.74
CA TRP A 142 14.54 45.11 29.00
C TRP A 142 15.86 44.59 28.43
N VAL A 143 16.06 43.27 28.39
CA VAL A 143 17.24 42.65 27.76
C VAL A 143 17.19 42.85 26.24
N TRP A 144 16.03 42.67 25.61
CA TRP A 144 15.82 42.89 24.18
C TRP A 144 15.99 44.35 23.78
N LEU A 145 15.38 45.28 24.51
CA LEU A 145 15.51 46.72 24.26
C LEU A 145 16.97 47.17 24.41
N SER A 146 17.67 46.67 25.42
CA SER A 146 19.09 46.99 25.66
C SER A 146 20.01 46.44 24.56
N LEU A 147 19.76 45.22 24.06
CA LEU A 147 20.54 44.63 22.96
C LEU A 147 20.30 45.33 21.62
N THR A 148 19.05 45.70 21.34
CA THR A 148 18.67 46.40 20.09
C THR A 148 19.20 47.83 20.07
N LEU A 149 19.25 48.50 21.23
CA LEU A 149 19.85 49.83 21.39
C LEU A 149 21.39 49.80 21.49
N ALA A 150 21.98 48.67 21.90
CA ALA A 150 23.43 48.49 21.98
C ALA A 150 24.10 48.33 20.61
N ALA A 151 23.41 47.81 19.59
CA ALA A 151 23.99 47.63 18.25
C ALA A 151 24.31 48.97 17.53
N PRO A 152 23.42 49.99 17.53
CA PRO A 152 23.76 51.34 17.07
C PRO A 152 24.84 52.01 17.92
N TYR A 153 24.84 51.76 19.23
CA TYR A 153 25.87 52.27 20.13
C TYR A 153 27.25 51.67 19.82
N PHE A 154 27.32 50.37 19.51
CA PHE A 154 28.54 49.69 19.07
C PHE A 154 29.04 50.24 17.73
N LEU A 155 28.14 50.38 16.74
CA LEU A 155 28.48 50.96 15.43
C LEU A 155 28.92 52.43 15.53
N GLY A 156 28.21 53.24 16.32
CA GLY A 156 28.55 54.63 16.60
C GLY A 156 29.85 54.74 17.39
N PHE A 157 30.10 53.87 18.37
CA PHE A 157 31.33 53.84 19.15
C PHE A 157 32.53 53.40 18.31
N PHE A 158 32.39 52.41 17.43
CA PHE A 158 33.46 51.99 16.51
C PHE A 158 33.72 53.03 15.41
N ALA A 159 32.69 53.71 14.91
CA ALA A 159 32.84 54.84 13.99
C ALA A 159 33.53 56.03 14.69
N LEU A 160 33.09 56.40 15.89
CA LEU A 160 33.70 57.44 16.72
C LEU A 160 35.13 57.06 17.12
N ARG A 161 35.41 55.79 17.39
CA ARG A 161 36.76 55.30 17.69
C ARG A 161 37.63 55.21 16.45
N GLY A 162 37.09 54.97 15.26
CA GLY A 162 37.79 55.17 13.99
C GLY A 162 38.21 56.64 13.82
N ILE A 163 37.32 57.57 14.17
CA ILE A 163 37.57 59.02 14.13
C ILE A 163 38.53 59.50 15.24
N ILE A 164 38.44 58.93 16.46
CA ILE A 164 39.31 59.27 17.61
C ILE A 164 40.68 58.57 17.51
N SER A 165 40.74 57.36 16.94
CA SER A 165 41.99 56.67 16.64
C SER A 165 42.80 57.38 15.55
N LEU A 166 42.14 58.22 14.74
CA LEU A 166 42.82 59.18 13.86
C LEU A 166 43.37 60.40 14.61
N THR A 167 43.02 60.63 15.89
CA THR A 167 43.33 61.90 16.57
C THR A 167 44.00 61.89 17.95
N ARG A 168 44.09 60.83 18.78
CA ARG A 168 45.08 60.74 19.89
C ARG A 168 45.12 59.43 20.70
N HIS A 169 46.22 59.24 21.42
CA HIS A 169 46.73 58.01 22.05
C HIS A 169 46.28 57.81 23.53
N GLU A 170 44.99 57.59 23.80
CA GLU A 170 44.50 57.31 25.18
C GLU A 170 43.53 56.11 25.19
N TRP A 171 44.07 54.88 25.29
CA TRP A 171 43.30 53.62 25.24
C TRP A 171 42.82 53.12 26.61
N LYS A 172 43.22 53.77 27.70
CA LYS A 172 42.89 53.38 29.09
C LYS A 172 41.42 53.59 29.43
N LEU A 173 40.76 54.59 28.85
CA LEU A 173 39.32 54.83 29.04
C LEU A 173 38.44 53.73 28.45
N GLY A 174 38.87 53.11 27.33
CA GLY A 174 38.11 52.05 26.66
C GLY A 174 38.09 50.74 27.46
N LEU A 175 39.22 50.36 28.06
CA LEU A 175 39.28 49.18 28.93
C LEU A 175 38.51 49.41 30.24
N PHE A 176 38.53 50.63 30.77
CA PHE A 176 37.74 50.99 31.95
C PHE A 176 36.23 50.93 31.68
N ALA A 177 35.77 51.39 30.51
CA ALA A 177 34.37 51.30 30.10
C ALA A 177 33.91 49.85 29.85
N ILE A 178 34.74 49.02 29.21
CA ILE A 178 34.45 47.59 29.00
C ILE A 178 34.42 46.83 30.34
N TYR A 179 35.32 47.15 31.26
CA TYR A 179 35.35 46.58 32.60
C TYR A 179 34.11 46.95 33.43
N ILE A 180 33.69 48.22 33.40
CA ILE A 180 32.45 48.68 34.06
C ILE A 180 31.21 48.04 33.42
N PHE A 181 31.18 47.92 32.08
CA PHE A 181 30.07 47.28 31.38
C PHE A 181 29.96 45.78 31.68
N ALA A 182 31.09 45.06 31.78
CA ALA A 182 31.13 43.66 32.15
C ALA A 182 30.62 43.45 33.59
N ILE A 183 31.05 44.30 34.54
CA ILE A 183 30.57 44.24 35.93
C ILE A 183 29.09 44.60 36.05
N HIS A 184 28.61 45.60 35.29
CA HIS A 184 27.20 46.00 35.30
C HIS A 184 26.29 44.92 34.67
N SER A 185 26.78 44.26 33.61
CA SER A 185 26.06 43.16 32.94
C SER A 185 26.01 41.90 33.81
N ILE A 186 27.08 41.59 34.55
CA ILE A 186 27.12 40.50 35.53
C ILE A 186 26.24 40.82 36.76
N GLY A 187 26.18 42.08 37.19
CA GLY A 187 25.34 42.51 38.31
C GLY A 187 23.84 42.46 38.01
N LEU A 188 23.43 42.70 36.75
CA LEU A 188 22.02 42.66 36.33
C LEU A 188 21.49 41.22 36.15
N THR A 189 22.36 40.25 35.86
CA THR A 189 21.96 38.84 35.66
C THR A 189 21.92 38.02 36.96
N MET A 190 22.51 38.50 38.07
CA MET A 190 22.62 37.74 39.32
C MET A 190 21.40 37.78 40.27
N ARG A 191 20.20 38.19 39.82
CA ARG A 191 19.06 38.42 40.74
C ARG A 191 18.24 37.18 41.15
N SER A 192 18.45 35.99 40.60
CA SER A 192 17.84 34.76 41.16
C SER A 192 18.69 33.51 40.93
N TRP A 193 19.28 33.00 42.00
CA TRP A 193 20.11 31.78 42.02
C TRP A 193 19.32 30.47 41.85
N SER A 194 18.00 30.50 41.65
CA SER A 194 17.15 29.30 41.63
C SER A 194 16.98 28.62 40.26
N ASP A 195 17.32 29.27 39.13
CA ASP A 195 17.12 28.71 37.78
C ASP A 195 18.44 28.31 37.10
N LEU A 196 19.13 27.34 37.69
CA LEU A 196 20.41 26.83 37.20
C LEU A 196 20.28 26.05 35.86
N SER A 197 19.08 25.61 35.48
CA SER A 197 18.80 24.92 34.21
C SER A 197 18.67 25.87 33.01
N GLY A 198 18.19 27.11 33.20
CA GLY A 198 18.16 28.15 32.15
C GLY A 198 19.56 28.64 31.77
N LEU A 199 20.49 28.62 32.73
CA LEU A 199 21.90 28.95 32.53
C LEU A 199 22.64 28.01 31.56
N LEU A 200 22.13 26.80 31.28
CA LEU A 200 22.77 25.88 30.31
C LEU A 200 22.57 26.31 28.84
N ASN A 201 21.53 27.09 28.52
CA ASN A 201 21.33 27.64 27.18
C ASN A 201 22.11 28.95 26.94
N GLU A 202 22.43 29.71 27.99
CA GLU A 202 23.24 30.95 27.89
C GLU A 202 24.75 30.69 27.71
N LYS A 203 25.24 29.47 27.98
CA LYS A 203 26.67 29.12 27.86
C LYS A 203 27.22 29.28 26.45
N TRP A 204 26.40 29.09 25.41
CA TRP A 204 26.85 29.26 24.03
C TRP A 204 27.16 30.71 23.69
N VAL A 205 26.45 31.67 24.29
CA VAL A 205 26.71 33.11 24.11
C VAL A 205 28.01 33.50 24.77
N ILE A 206 28.18 33.08 26.01
CA ILE A 206 29.37 33.35 26.79
C ILE A 206 30.58 32.68 26.10
N LEU A 207 30.45 31.43 25.66
CA LEU A 207 31.46 30.71 24.88
C LEU A 207 31.77 31.41 23.55
N LEU A 208 30.75 31.85 22.79
CA LEU A 208 30.95 32.55 21.52
C LEU A 208 31.65 33.90 21.75
N ILE A 209 31.24 34.67 22.75
CA ILE A 209 31.90 35.92 23.16
C ILE A 209 33.34 35.64 23.58
N PHE A 210 33.61 34.56 24.32
CA PHE A 210 34.95 34.13 24.70
C PHE A 210 35.78 33.64 23.51
N VAL A 211 35.19 32.96 22.52
CA VAL A 211 35.86 32.51 21.29
C VAL A 211 36.20 33.72 20.42
N ILE A 212 35.29 34.69 20.29
CA ILE A 212 35.51 35.96 19.60
C ILE A 212 36.61 36.74 20.32
N LEU A 213 36.55 36.87 21.65
CA LEU A 213 37.59 37.51 22.47
C LEU A 213 38.93 36.79 22.37
N ALA A 214 38.96 35.45 22.43
CA ALA A 214 40.17 34.65 22.33
C ALA A 214 40.79 34.74 20.93
N TYR A 215 39.97 34.76 19.88
CA TYR A 215 40.40 35.06 18.52
C TYR A 215 41.04 36.45 18.44
N PHE A 216 40.45 37.47 19.07
CA PHE A 216 41.01 38.82 19.11
C PHE A 216 42.28 38.93 19.92
N ILE A 217 42.35 38.28 21.08
CA ILE A 217 43.54 38.24 21.92
C ILE A 217 44.68 37.50 21.20
N GLY A 218 44.40 36.36 20.57
CA GLY A 218 45.37 35.60 19.78
C GLY A 218 45.89 36.37 18.56
N LYS A 219 44.99 37.04 17.83
CA LYS A 219 45.33 37.88 16.67
C LYS A 219 46.16 39.12 17.07
N ARG A 220 45.94 39.67 18.28
CA ARG A 220 46.69 40.82 18.84
C ARG A 220 48.07 40.44 19.38
N ILE A 221 48.21 39.25 19.98
CA ILE A 221 49.49 38.78 20.55
C ILE A 221 50.48 38.39 19.45
N SER A 222 50.00 38.05 18.24
CA SER A 222 50.87 37.79 17.10
C SER A 222 51.51 39.10 16.59
N PRO A 223 52.84 39.29 16.71
CA PRO A 223 53.52 40.54 16.37
C PRO A 223 53.57 40.84 14.86
N LYS A 224 52.97 39.97 14.03
CA LYS A 224 52.91 40.11 12.57
C LYS A 224 51.57 40.63 12.04
N VAL A 225 50.58 40.89 12.90
CA VAL A 225 49.22 41.14 12.43
C VAL A 225 48.97 42.62 12.17
N GLN A 226 48.59 42.90 10.91
CA GLN A 226 48.18 44.19 10.38
C GLN A 226 46.97 44.76 11.14
N ALA A 227 46.76 46.07 11.02
CA ALA A 227 45.59 46.75 11.55
C ALA A 227 44.28 46.08 11.08
N PHE A 228 43.23 46.25 11.88
CA PHE A 228 41.89 45.73 11.62
C PHE A 228 41.48 45.95 10.16
N THR A 229 41.24 44.87 9.40
CA THR A 229 40.81 44.99 8.01
C THR A 229 39.30 45.24 7.96
N TRP A 230 38.81 45.77 6.84
CA TRP A 230 37.37 45.93 6.65
C TRP A 230 36.65 44.58 6.67
N ASP A 231 37.27 43.51 6.14
CA ASP A 231 36.71 42.16 6.15
C ASP A 231 36.43 41.65 7.58
N ASP A 232 37.32 41.96 8.53
CA ASP A 232 37.11 41.64 9.94
C ASP A 232 35.86 42.36 10.51
N ILE A 233 35.56 43.59 10.06
CA ILE A 233 34.39 44.36 10.49
C ILE A 233 33.13 43.70 9.94
N GLY A 234 33.15 43.35 8.65
CA GLY A 234 32.03 42.70 7.96
C GLY A 234 31.69 41.38 8.61
N TYR A 235 32.69 40.52 8.81
CA TYR A 235 32.53 39.22 9.45
C TYR A 235 31.97 39.34 10.86
N LEU A 236 32.48 40.26 11.69
CA LEU A 236 31.96 40.47 13.04
C LEU A 236 30.50 40.92 13.04
N THR A 237 30.14 41.82 12.13
CA THR A 237 28.77 42.32 12.01
C THR A 237 27.83 41.17 11.65
N PHE A 238 28.22 40.33 10.69
CA PHE A 238 27.48 39.14 10.32
C PHE A 238 27.39 38.12 11.46
N ALA A 239 28.50 37.78 12.10
CA ALA A 239 28.53 36.81 13.20
C ALA A 239 27.67 37.26 14.38
N LEU A 240 27.66 38.56 14.69
CA LEU A 240 26.79 39.13 15.73
C LEU A 240 25.31 38.93 15.37
N VAL A 241 24.88 39.33 14.18
CA VAL A 241 23.49 39.19 13.74
C VAL A 241 23.08 37.73 13.57
N PHE A 242 23.96 36.87 13.07
CA PHE A 242 23.69 35.45 12.93
C PHE A 242 23.60 34.76 14.30
N SER A 243 24.45 35.14 15.26
CA SER A 243 24.38 34.60 16.64
C SER A 243 23.05 34.94 17.33
N PHE A 244 22.43 36.07 16.98
CA PHE A 244 21.10 36.43 17.47
C PHE A 244 20.03 35.43 17.05
N LEU A 245 20.13 34.85 15.85
CA LEU A 245 19.22 33.78 15.42
C LEU A 245 19.43 32.53 16.28
N PHE A 246 20.68 32.10 16.50
CA PHE A 246 20.98 30.94 17.33
C PHE A 246 20.52 31.11 18.78
N LEU A 247 20.60 32.33 19.30
CA LEU A 247 20.10 32.67 20.62
C LEU A 247 18.59 32.48 20.78
N ASN A 248 17.86 32.58 19.67
CA ASN A 248 16.42 32.41 19.62
C ASN A 248 16.00 31.05 19.02
N TYR A 249 16.88 30.04 19.06
CA TYR A 249 16.68 28.74 18.44
C TYR A 249 15.29 28.15 18.71
N GLY A 250 14.79 28.22 19.93
CA GLY A 250 13.50 27.62 20.30
C GLY A 250 12.26 28.18 19.59
N PHE A 251 12.28 29.44 19.14
CA PHE A 251 11.09 30.08 18.56
C PHE A 251 11.05 29.94 17.03
N TRP A 252 12.12 30.32 16.34
CA TRP A 252 12.09 30.34 14.88
C TRP A 252 12.31 28.96 14.26
N THR A 253 13.00 28.03 14.94
CA THR A 253 13.20 26.68 14.37
C THR A 253 11.95 25.81 14.43
N GLN A 254 10.96 26.16 15.26
CA GLN A 254 9.65 25.50 15.24
C GLN A 254 8.80 25.95 14.04
N SER A 255 9.16 27.07 13.42
CA SER A 255 8.51 27.59 12.22
C SER A 255 9.25 27.12 10.98
N ILE A 256 8.67 26.15 10.27
CA ILE A 256 9.21 25.68 8.97
C ILE A 256 9.39 26.85 7.99
N LYS A 257 8.54 27.87 8.09
CA LYS A 257 8.65 29.12 7.34
C LYS A 257 9.95 29.86 7.63
N ALA A 258 10.26 30.11 8.90
CA ALA A 258 11.52 30.77 9.27
C ALA A 258 12.76 29.96 8.85
N ILE A 259 12.70 28.62 8.91
CA ILE A 259 13.78 27.76 8.40
C ILE A 259 13.96 27.92 6.89
N LEU A 260 12.87 27.90 6.11
CA LEU A 260 12.92 28.07 4.65
C LEU A 260 13.48 29.45 4.26
N HIS A 261 13.05 30.49 4.98
CA HIS A 261 13.53 31.86 4.82
C HIS A 261 15.02 32.00 5.09
N LEU A 262 15.51 31.51 6.24
CA LEU A 262 16.94 31.50 6.55
C LEU A 262 17.75 30.67 5.54
N SER A 263 17.25 29.49 5.16
CA SER A 263 17.88 28.63 4.16
C SER A 263 18.00 29.33 2.81
N PHE A 264 16.98 30.07 2.40
CA PHE A 264 17.00 30.89 1.19
C PHE A 264 18.04 32.00 1.28
N VAL A 265 18.11 32.76 2.38
CA VAL A 265 19.10 33.84 2.54
C VAL A 265 20.53 33.29 2.47
N ILE A 266 20.79 32.15 3.11
CA ILE A 266 22.10 31.47 3.03
C ILE A 266 22.39 31.02 1.60
N ALA A 267 21.45 30.33 0.94
CA ALA A 267 21.64 29.87 -0.43
C ALA A 267 21.84 31.03 -1.41
N PHE A 268 21.06 32.10 -1.29
CA PHE A 268 21.20 33.32 -2.09
C PHE A 268 22.56 33.98 -1.87
N GLY A 269 23.00 34.06 -0.61
CA GLY A 269 24.34 34.47 -0.23
C GLY A 269 25.44 33.73 -0.96
N TYR A 270 25.49 32.41 -0.79
CA TYR A 270 26.58 31.60 -1.32
C TYR A 270 26.54 31.43 -2.83
N LEU A 271 25.35 31.30 -3.44
CA LEU A 271 25.22 31.04 -4.87
C LEU A 271 25.27 32.32 -5.72
N ILE A 272 24.81 33.46 -5.17
CA ILE A 272 24.73 34.72 -5.90
C ILE A 272 25.66 35.76 -5.30
N ILE A 273 25.50 36.16 -4.03
CA ILE A 273 26.27 37.29 -3.47
C ILE A 273 27.78 36.99 -3.53
N LYS A 274 28.22 35.82 -3.05
CA LYS A 274 29.62 35.40 -3.06
C LYS A 274 30.23 35.31 -4.45
N ARG A 275 29.43 35.05 -5.48
CA ARG A 275 29.89 34.96 -6.87
C ARG A 275 30.17 36.33 -7.48
N TYR A 276 29.46 37.37 -7.05
CA TYR A 276 29.51 38.71 -7.65
C TYR A 276 30.25 39.74 -6.79
N GLU A 277 30.47 39.48 -5.50
CA GLU A 277 31.25 40.34 -4.60
C GLU A 277 32.61 39.69 -4.32
N ASP A 278 33.65 40.20 -4.98
CA ASP A 278 35.03 39.75 -4.77
C ASP A 278 35.59 40.18 -3.40
N ASN A 279 34.93 41.15 -2.76
CA ASN A 279 35.32 41.68 -1.46
C ASN A 279 34.49 41.02 -0.34
N GLU A 280 35.17 40.29 0.54
CA GLU A 280 34.54 39.55 1.64
C GLU A 280 33.74 40.45 2.59
N PHE A 281 34.19 41.68 2.84
CA PHE A 281 33.42 42.67 3.60
C PHE A 281 32.00 42.84 3.05
N TRP A 282 31.86 43.06 1.74
CA TRP A 282 30.55 43.32 1.12
C TRP A 282 29.66 42.07 1.13
N PHE A 283 30.24 40.88 0.96
CA PHE A 283 29.51 39.62 1.13
C PHE A 283 28.88 39.53 2.52
N TYR A 284 29.65 39.75 3.59
CA TYR A 284 29.13 39.69 4.96
C TYR A 284 28.10 40.78 5.25
N ILE A 285 28.28 42.00 4.73
CA ILE A 285 27.30 43.08 4.88
C ILE A 285 25.97 42.73 4.20
N TRP A 286 25.99 42.24 2.95
CA TRP A 286 24.76 41.86 2.26
C TRP A 286 24.04 40.69 2.91
N MET A 287 24.79 39.70 3.41
CA MET A 287 24.23 38.61 4.22
C MET A 287 23.54 39.12 5.48
N THR A 288 24.18 40.06 6.18
CA THR A 288 23.63 40.70 7.38
C THR A 288 22.33 41.44 7.06
N VAL A 289 22.34 42.27 6.00
CA VAL A 289 21.17 43.02 5.55
C VAL A 289 20.04 42.09 5.13
N GLY A 290 20.35 40.99 4.43
CA GLY A 290 19.37 39.98 4.03
C GLY A 290 18.66 39.35 5.23
N ILE A 291 19.42 38.93 6.25
CA ILE A 291 18.85 38.36 7.48
C ILE A 291 18.00 39.39 8.23
N ILE A 292 18.52 40.62 8.42
CA ILE A 292 17.78 41.66 9.16
C ILE A 292 16.48 41.99 8.43
N ALA A 293 16.54 42.16 7.12
CA ALA A 293 15.37 42.56 6.35
C ALA A 293 14.31 41.48 6.23
N ASP A 294 14.70 40.21 6.23
CA ASP A 294 13.76 39.10 6.16
C ASP A 294 13.02 38.91 7.49
N PHE A 295 13.76 38.89 8.61
CA PHE A 295 13.18 38.63 9.94
C PHE A 295 12.61 39.88 10.62
N PHE A 296 13.16 41.06 10.36
CA PHE A 296 12.78 42.30 11.04
C PHE A 296 12.26 43.38 10.09
N GLY A 297 12.54 43.27 8.78
CA GLY A 297 12.17 44.31 7.82
C GLY A 297 10.66 44.55 7.81
N TYR A 298 9.84 43.51 7.89
CA TYR A 298 8.38 43.67 7.96
C TYR A 298 7.96 44.56 9.13
N ALA A 299 8.44 44.27 10.35
CA ALA A 299 8.14 45.03 11.55
C ALA A 299 8.62 46.49 11.43
N ILE A 300 9.81 46.70 10.87
CA ILE A 300 10.37 48.03 10.59
C ILE A 300 9.49 48.79 9.59
N GLY A 301 9.07 48.15 8.48
CA GLY A 301 8.23 48.75 7.46
C GLY A 301 6.85 49.15 8.00
N THR A 302 6.22 48.29 8.79
CA THR A 302 4.96 48.61 9.46
C THR A 302 5.10 49.72 10.49
N TYR A 303 6.23 49.77 11.23
CA TYR A 303 6.50 50.84 12.20
C TYR A 303 6.57 52.21 11.53
N PHE A 304 7.17 52.30 10.34
CA PHE A 304 7.21 53.53 9.55
C PHE A 304 5.93 53.78 8.73
N GLY A 305 4.85 53.03 8.95
CA GLY A 305 3.58 53.21 8.25
C GLY A 305 3.59 52.80 6.78
N ILE A 306 4.58 52.01 6.37
CA ILE A 306 4.75 51.57 4.98
C ILE A 306 3.87 50.34 4.71
N THR A 307 2.57 50.57 4.54
CA THR A 307 1.56 49.50 4.41
C THR A 307 1.78 48.58 3.21
N PHE A 308 2.46 49.03 2.14
CA PHE A 308 2.73 48.18 0.98
C PHE A 308 3.68 47.01 1.29
N VAL A 309 4.51 47.14 2.34
CA VAL A 309 5.44 46.08 2.80
C VAL A 309 4.67 44.84 3.28
N GLN A 310 3.38 44.99 3.60
CA GLN A 310 2.52 43.86 3.95
C GLN A 310 2.25 42.93 2.78
N PHE A 311 2.23 43.47 1.56
CA PHE A 311 1.94 42.71 0.35
C PHE A 311 3.22 42.24 -0.36
N TRP A 312 4.33 42.93 -0.10
CA TRP A 312 5.59 42.70 -0.76
C TRP A 312 6.73 42.62 0.26
N PRO A 313 7.21 41.41 0.57
CA PRO A 313 8.22 41.26 1.62
C PRO A 313 9.52 41.95 1.23
N ILE A 314 10.13 42.66 2.18
CA ILE A 314 11.34 43.48 1.92
C ILE A 314 12.49 42.63 1.37
N LEU A 315 12.58 41.36 1.76
CA LEU A 315 13.55 40.42 1.20
C LEU A 315 13.43 40.30 -0.33
N PHE A 316 12.22 40.29 -0.89
CA PHE A 316 12.01 40.25 -2.34
C PHE A 316 12.61 41.47 -3.03
N PHE A 317 12.34 42.67 -2.50
CA PHE A 317 12.91 43.91 -3.03
C PHE A 317 14.42 43.94 -2.91
N LEU A 318 14.99 43.46 -1.81
CA LEU A 318 16.44 43.39 -1.66
C LEU A 318 17.07 42.41 -2.64
N VAL A 319 16.46 41.25 -2.88
CA VAL A 319 16.94 40.28 -3.88
C VAL A 319 16.87 40.88 -5.28
N VAL A 320 15.75 41.51 -5.65
CA VAL A 320 15.58 42.15 -6.97
C VAL A 320 16.53 43.34 -7.12
N MET A 321 16.66 44.18 -6.10
CA MET A 321 17.57 45.33 -6.09
C MET A 321 19.02 44.88 -6.22
N TYR A 322 19.45 43.87 -5.45
CA TYR A 322 20.79 43.31 -5.52
C TYR A 322 21.07 42.74 -6.91
N ILE A 323 20.16 41.90 -7.44
CA ILE A 323 20.33 41.32 -8.78
C ILE A 323 20.39 42.43 -9.83
N SER A 324 19.49 43.42 -9.78
CA SER A 324 19.43 44.49 -10.78
C SER A 324 20.65 45.43 -10.77
N THR A 325 21.30 45.60 -9.62
CA THR A 325 22.41 46.55 -9.46
C THR A 325 23.78 45.90 -9.59
N ARG A 326 23.92 44.61 -9.25
CA ARG A 326 25.21 43.94 -9.15
C ARG A 326 25.35 42.67 -9.98
N ALA A 327 24.25 41.98 -10.30
CA ALA A 327 24.30 40.71 -11.03
C ALA A 327 23.82 40.85 -12.48
N GLN A 328 24.54 40.26 -13.43
CA GLN A 328 23.94 40.00 -14.74
C GLN A 328 22.85 38.94 -14.56
N ILE A 329 21.70 39.10 -15.24
CA ILE A 329 20.60 38.13 -15.16
C ILE A 329 21.10 36.79 -15.71
N THR A 330 21.33 35.83 -14.81
CA THR A 330 21.74 34.46 -15.15
C THR A 330 20.59 33.50 -14.86
N PRO A 331 20.60 32.28 -15.41
CA PRO A 331 19.59 31.27 -15.06
C PRO A 331 19.48 31.03 -13.54
N ILE A 332 20.60 31.15 -12.81
CA ILE A 332 20.65 31.04 -11.35
C ILE A 332 19.89 32.20 -10.68
N SER A 333 20.02 33.43 -11.16
CA SER A 333 19.28 34.56 -10.61
C SER A 333 17.77 34.46 -10.89
N VAL A 334 17.36 33.90 -12.03
CA VAL A 334 15.95 33.61 -12.33
C VAL A 334 15.40 32.53 -11.41
N ILE A 335 16.15 31.44 -11.18
CA ILE A 335 15.76 30.38 -10.24
C ILE A 335 15.63 30.93 -8.81
N SER A 336 16.55 31.79 -8.37
CA SER A 336 16.47 32.42 -7.04
C SER A 336 15.28 33.36 -6.90
N ILE A 337 14.90 34.10 -7.96
CA ILE A 337 13.67 34.91 -7.96
C ILE A 337 12.44 34.02 -7.87
N ILE A 338 12.39 32.90 -8.61
CA ILE A 338 11.27 31.95 -8.56
C ILE A 338 11.17 31.30 -7.18
N LEU A 339 12.29 30.88 -6.60
CA LEU A 339 12.33 30.26 -5.27
C LEU A 339 11.93 31.25 -4.18
N CYS A 340 12.37 32.52 -4.31
CA CYS A 340 11.88 33.62 -3.48
C CYS A 340 10.36 33.73 -3.60
N LEU A 341 9.80 33.85 -4.82
CA LEU A 341 8.34 33.92 -5.03
C LEU A 341 7.58 32.74 -4.42
N VAL A 342 8.10 31.50 -4.50
CA VAL A 342 7.48 30.32 -3.87
C VAL A 342 7.43 30.46 -2.35
N VAL A 343 8.54 30.89 -1.72
CA VAL A 343 8.60 31.14 -0.27
C VAL A 343 7.63 32.27 0.14
N LEU A 344 7.51 33.33 -0.67
CA LEU A 344 6.60 34.46 -0.42
C LEU A 344 5.12 34.07 -0.57
N PHE A 345 4.76 33.38 -1.65
CA PHE A 345 3.38 32.97 -1.91
C PHE A 345 2.91 31.88 -0.95
N GLY A 346 3.81 31.00 -0.48
CA GLY A 346 3.53 30.09 0.61
C GLY A 346 3.10 30.83 1.87
N GLY A 347 3.82 31.91 2.24
CA GLY A 347 3.50 32.72 3.41
C GLY A 347 2.21 33.55 3.30
N LEU A 348 1.85 34.04 2.11
CA LEU A 348 0.60 34.79 1.88
C LEU A 348 -0.65 33.90 1.89
N ALA A 349 -0.52 32.61 1.56
CA ALA A 349 -1.63 31.67 1.58
C ALA A 349 -2.12 31.38 3.01
N GLU A 350 -1.22 31.36 4.00
CA GLU A 350 -1.52 31.13 5.42
C GLU A 350 -1.99 32.41 6.15
N ALA A 351 -1.42 33.57 5.85
CA ALA A 351 -1.87 34.83 6.47
C ALA A 351 -3.36 35.15 6.16
N ARG A 352 -3.93 34.52 5.12
CA ARG A 352 -5.33 34.64 4.76
C ARG A 352 -6.25 33.68 5.53
N THR A 353 -5.72 32.64 6.16
CA THR A 353 -6.51 31.69 6.97
C THR A 353 -6.66 32.14 8.41
N ASP A 354 -5.71 32.89 8.96
CA ASP A 354 -5.73 33.25 10.39
C ASP A 354 -6.68 34.41 10.73
N ASN A 355 -7.01 35.29 9.78
CA ASN A 355 -8.03 36.35 10.00
C ASN A 355 -9.49 35.86 9.94
N THR A 356 -9.71 34.55 9.80
CA THR A 356 -11.02 33.90 9.98
C THR A 356 -11.05 33.13 11.31
N THR A 357 -10.83 33.82 12.43
CA THR A 357 -10.77 33.28 13.81
C THR A 357 -12.09 32.71 14.38
N ASN A 358 -13.00 32.19 13.56
CA ASN A 358 -14.16 31.41 14.03
C ASN A 358 -14.32 30.04 13.35
N TYR A 359 -13.34 29.58 12.57
CA TYR A 359 -13.33 28.23 12.00
C TYR A 359 -12.02 27.51 12.35
N ALA A 360 -11.84 27.21 13.63
CA ALA A 360 -10.89 26.19 14.03
C ALA A 360 -11.50 24.82 13.65
N ALA A 361 -10.98 24.19 12.59
CA ALA A 361 -11.24 22.79 12.33
C ALA A 361 -10.71 21.98 13.54
N PRO A 362 -11.54 21.21 14.26
CA PRO A 362 -11.06 20.39 15.35
C PRO A 362 -10.24 19.24 14.75
N GLY A 363 -8.91 19.36 14.77
CA GLY A 363 -8.04 18.30 14.25
C GLY A 363 -6.59 18.66 13.91
N THR A 364 -6.14 19.91 13.96
CA THR A 364 -4.72 20.22 13.78
C THR A 364 -3.91 19.86 15.03
N GLN A 365 -3.60 18.57 15.18
CA GLN A 365 -2.56 18.10 16.10
C GLN A 365 -1.25 18.84 15.78
N GLN A 366 -0.57 19.34 16.82
CA GLN A 366 0.81 19.81 16.74
C GLN A 366 1.64 18.75 16.02
N VAL A 367 2.15 19.11 14.83
CA VAL A 367 3.02 18.23 14.04
C VAL A 367 4.32 18.07 14.82
N ASP A 368 4.58 16.86 15.31
CA ASP A 368 5.83 16.51 15.97
C ASP A 368 6.98 16.51 14.94
N ILE A 369 7.73 17.62 14.92
CA ILE A 369 8.82 17.90 13.97
C ILE A 369 9.97 16.89 14.10
N SER A 370 10.03 16.09 15.18
CA SER A 370 11.04 15.03 15.34
C SER A 370 10.94 13.93 14.28
N LYS A 371 9.83 13.83 13.55
CA LYS A 371 9.63 12.91 12.42
C LYS A 371 9.65 13.69 11.10
N THR A 372 10.81 14.18 10.70
CA THR A 372 11.04 15.02 9.50
C THR A 372 10.52 14.42 8.18
N SER A 373 10.39 13.09 8.04
CA SER A 373 9.76 12.44 6.89
C SER A 373 8.23 12.62 6.83
N SER A 374 7.58 12.80 7.99
CA SER A 374 6.14 13.04 8.10
C SER A 374 5.75 14.47 7.73
N ALA A 375 6.63 15.46 7.97
CA ALA A 375 6.41 16.84 7.57
C ALA A 375 6.41 16.98 6.04
N TRP A 376 7.32 16.28 5.34
CA TRP A 376 7.36 16.28 3.88
C TRP A 376 6.12 15.62 3.26
N SER A 377 5.69 14.48 3.78
CA SER A 377 4.46 13.82 3.32
C SER A 377 3.20 14.62 3.69
N SER A 378 3.18 15.32 4.82
CA SER A 378 2.08 16.21 5.20
C SER A 378 1.98 17.42 4.27
N MET A 379 3.12 18.06 3.95
CA MET A 379 3.19 19.14 2.97
C MET A 379 2.76 18.67 1.58
N TRP A 380 3.21 17.48 1.16
CA TRP A 380 2.78 16.89 -0.11
C TRP A 380 1.29 16.49 -0.11
N SER A 381 0.76 15.99 1.01
CA SER A 381 -0.67 15.70 1.18
C SER A 381 -1.52 16.98 1.15
N TRP A 382 -0.99 18.10 1.66
CA TRP A 382 -1.65 19.40 1.61
C TRP A 382 -1.65 19.98 0.19
N PHE A 383 -0.52 19.90 -0.53
CA PHE A 383 -0.43 20.31 -1.94
C PHE A 383 -1.30 19.42 -2.84
N THR A 384 -1.20 18.10 -2.70
CA THR A 384 -2.05 17.16 -3.45
C THR A 384 -3.51 17.28 -3.03
N GLY A 385 -3.80 17.51 -1.75
CA GLY A 385 -5.14 17.78 -1.23
C GLY A 385 -5.76 19.02 -1.87
N ARG A 386 -5.03 20.13 -1.99
CA ARG A 386 -5.48 21.36 -2.68
C ARG A 386 -5.63 21.19 -4.19
N ILE A 387 -4.70 20.48 -4.83
CA ILE A 387 -4.80 20.15 -6.26
C ILE A 387 -6.02 19.25 -6.49
N ASN A 388 -6.20 18.22 -5.66
CA ASN A 388 -7.33 17.29 -5.70
C ASN A 388 -8.66 17.97 -5.36
N LEU A 389 -8.67 18.95 -4.45
CA LEU A 389 -9.85 19.76 -4.12
C LEU A 389 -10.22 20.72 -5.27
N ALA A 390 -9.23 21.24 -6.00
CA ALA A 390 -9.43 22.05 -7.19
C ALA A 390 -9.84 21.19 -8.41
N THR A 391 -9.37 19.95 -8.50
CA THR A 391 -9.74 18.97 -9.53
C THR A 391 -10.79 18.00 -8.99
N GLN A 392 -12.02 18.48 -8.77
CA GLN A 392 -13.25 17.71 -8.54
C GLN A 392 -13.02 16.20 -8.28
N GLN A 393 -12.68 15.82 -7.04
CA GLN A 393 -12.12 14.49 -6.73
C GLN A 393 -12.89 13.32 -7.36
N TYR A 394 -14.22 13.33 -7.32
CA TYR A 394 -15.02 12.26 -7.93
C TYR A 394 -14.85 12.18 -9.46
N THR A 395 -14.95 13.29 -10.18
CA THR A 395 -14.83 13.29 -11.65
C THR A 395 -13.40 13.01 -12.08
N GLY A 396 -12.41 13.56 -11.38
CA GLY A 396 -10.99 13.29 -11.64
C GLY A 396 -10.64 11.81 -11.48
N GLN A 397 -11.16 11.14 -10.44
CA GLN A 397 -10.96 9.71 -10.24
C GLN A 397 -11.66 8.89 -11.33
N VAL A 398 -12.90 9.20 -11.67
CA VAL A 398 -13.62 8.50 -12.75
C VAL A 398 -12.90 8.69 -14.09
N GLU A 399 -12.38 9.90 -14.37
CA GLU A 399 -11.67 10.21 -15.61
C GLU A 399 -10.30 9.55 -15.75
N GLN A 400 -9.55 9.42 -14.65
CA GLN A 400 -8.27 8.70 -14.66
C GLN A 400 -8.50 7.21 -14.95
N ASN A 401 -9.53 6.64 -14.33
CA ASN A 401 -9.85 5.22 -14.43
C ASN A 401 -10.67 4.83 -15.65
N GLN A 402 -11.19 5.78 -16.45
CA GLN A 402 -12.02 5.45 -17.62
C GLN A 402 -11.23 4.73 -18.74
N TYR A 403 -9.89 4.71 -18.66
CA TYR A 403 -9.01 4.09 -19.65
C TYR A 403 -8.15 2.95 -19.08
N GLU A 404 -8.25 2.68 -17.77
CA GLU A 404 -7.50 1.60 -17.12
C GLU A 404 -8.35 0.34 -17.02
N SER A 405 -7.84 -0.83 -17.40
CA SER A 405 -8.65 -2.06 -17.36
C SER A 405 -8.91 -2.48 -15.92
N LEU A 406 -10.10 -2.20 -15.36
CA LEU A 406 -10.45 -2.52 -13.98
C LEU A 406 -11.36 -3.76 -13.89
N GLY A 407 -11.10 -4.66 -12.94
CA GLY A 407 -11.90 -5.87 -12.65
C GLY A 407 -11.01 -7.10 -12.43
N VAL A 408 -11.61 -8.29 -12.47
CA VAL A 408 -10.93 -9.57 -12.21
C VAL A 408 -10.88 -10.42 -13.48
N TYR A 409 -9.72 -10.97 -13.83
CA TYR A 409 -9.51 -11.70 -15.08
C TYR A 409 -8.88 -13.06 -14.81
N PHE A 410 -9.27 -14.06 -15.61
CA PHE A 410 -8.48 -15.28 -15.73
C PHE A 410 -7.27 -15.01 -16.64
N SER A 411 -6.12 -15.54 -16.23
CA SER A 411 -4.88 -15.52 -17.00
C SER A 411 -4.24 -16.90 -16.98
N ASN A 412 -3.52 -17.24 -18.05
CA ASN A 412 -2.78 -18.51 -18.15
C ASN A 412 -3.62 -19.77 -17.91
N LEU A 413 -4.93 -19.74 -18.20
CA LEU A 413 -5.82 -20.87 -17.99
C LEU A 413 -5.47 -22.00 -18.98
N LYS A 414 -4.95 -23.12 -18.49
CA LYS A 414 -4.50 -24.25 -19.31
C LYS A 414 -4.61 -25.58 -18.58
N ALA A 415 -4.76 -26.64 -19.36
CA ALA A 415 -4.64 -28.00 -18.86
C ALA A 415 -3.22 -28.24 -18.32
N ALA A 416 -3.10 -28.99 -17.22
CA ALA A 416 -1.79 -29.37 -16.67
C ALA A 416 -1.00 -30.27 -17.63
N GLN A 417 -1.71 -31.01 -18.47
CA GLN A 417 -1.15 -31.90 -19.49
C GLN A 417 -1.90 -31.71 -20.82
N PRO A 418 -1.25 -31.98 -21.97
CA PRO A 418 -1.91 -31.87 -23.27
C PRO A 418 -3.01 -32.91 -23.49
N ARG A 419 -2.93 -34.05 -22.80
CA ARG A 419 -3.86 -35.17 -22.88
C ARG A 419 -3.99 -35.79 -21.49
N PHE A 420 -5.17 -36.32 -21.20
CA PHE A 420 -5.45 -37.12 -20.02
C PHE A 420 -5.96 -38.51 -20.46
N TYR A 421 -5.92 -39.51 -19.59
CA TYR A 421 -6.53 -40.82 -19.74
C TYR A 421 -7.81 -40.94 -18.89
N THR A 422 -8.69 -41.87 -19.25
CA THR A 422 -9.97 -42.11 -18.56
C THR A 422 -9.84 -42.46 -17.08
N ASP A 423 -8.68 -42.94 -16.64
CA ASP A 423 -8.34 -43.35 -15.28
C ASP A 423 -7.44 -42.35 -14.52
N GLU A 424 -7.08 -41.22 -15.14
CA GLU A 424 -6.23 -40.21 -14.51
C GLU A 424 -7.01 -38.93 -14.14
N PRO A 425 -6.61 -38.22 -13.08
CA PRO A 425 -7.26 -36.98 -12.69
C PRO A 425 -6.99 -35.88 -13.70
N VAL A 426 -8.06 -35.27 -14.22
CA VAL A 426 -7.95 -34.06 -15.02
C VAL A 426 -7.63 -32.88 -14.10
N VAL A 427 -6.54 -32.17 -14.42
CA VAL A 427 -6.11 -30.98 -13.69
C VAL A 427 -5.99 -29.81 -14.65
N VAL A 428 -6.64 -28.70 -14.33
CA VAL A 428 -6.54 -27.44 -15.06
C VAL A 428 -6.10 -26.36 -14.08
N TRP A 429 -5.16 -25.51 -14.49
CA TRP A 429 -4.63 -24.45 -13.66
C TRP A 429 -4.63 -23.13 -14.41
N GLY A 430 -4.57 -22.03 -13.65
CA GLY A 430 -4.42 -20.69 -14.18
C GLY A 430 -4.14 -19.72 -13.04
N SER A 431 -4.25 -18.43 -13.33
CA SER A 431 -4.11 -17.39 -12.31
C SER A 431 -5.23 -16.37 -12.46
N ILE A 432 -5.81 -15.94 -11.35
CA ILE A 432 -6.75 -14.83 -11.30
C ILE A 432 -5.97 -13.55 -11.02
N ARG A 433 -6.11 -12.56 -11.91
CA ARG A 433 -5.54 -11.23 -11.75
C ARG A 433 -6.62 -10.24 -11.36
N SER A 434 -6.35 -9.34 -10.44
CA SER A 434 -7.27 -8.23 -10.16
C SER A 434 -6.63 -6.87 -10.43
N LYS A 435 -7.42 -5.98 -11.02
CA LYS A 435 -7.11 -4.55 -11.13
C LYS A 435 -8.27 -3.78 -10.57
N THR A 436 -8.21 -3.47 -9.30
CA THR A 436 -9.28 -2.75 -8.60
C THR A 436 -8.82 -1.32 -8.37
N TYR A 437 -9.77 -0.39 -8.28
CA TYR A 437 -9.43 1.01 -8.12
C TYR A 437 -9.01 1.32 -6.67
N GLN A 438 -9.69 0.75 -5.67
CA GLN A 438 -9.52 1.11 -4.25
C GLN A 438 -9.69 -0.10 -3.31
N ASP A 439 -10.76 -0.89 -3.50
CA ASP A 439 -11.08 -2.00 -2.60
C ASP A 439 -10.52 -3.34 -3.07
N ALA A 440 -10.23 -4.22 -2.12
CA ALA A 440 -10.01 -5.63 -2.39
C ALA A 440 -11.29 -6.26 -2.94
N VAL A 441 -11.12 -7.15 -3.90
CA VAL A 441 -12.24 -7.89 -4.48
C VAL A 441 -12.23 -9.31 -3.93
N ILE A 442 -13.37 -9.73 -3.36
CA ILE A 442 -13.51 -11.09 -2.81
C ILE A 442 -13.94 -11.99 -3.96
N VAL A 443 -13.02 -12.87 -4.37
CA VAL A 443 -13.25 -13.80 -5.48
C VAL A 443 -13.68 -15.15 -4.93
N ASN A 444 -14.81 -15.65 -5.40
CA ASN A 444 -15.32 -16.98 -5.14
C ASN A 444 -15.13 -17.86 -6.39
N PRO A 445 -14.03 -18.62 -6.48
CA PRO A 445 -13.76 -19.45 -7.64
C PRO A 445 -14.58 -20.74 -7.63
N SER A 446 -15.03 -21.20 -8.79
CA SER A 446 -15.61 -22.53 -8.95
C SER A 446 -15.29 -23.12 -10.32
N CYS A 447 -15.24 -24.44 -10.44
CA CYS A 447 -15.00 -25.10 -11.72
C CYS A 447 -15.89 -26.35 -11.89
N TYR A 448 -16.28 -26.61 -13.13
CA TYR A 448 -17.14 -27.74 -13.50
C TYR A 448 -16.92 -28.13 -14.98
N ILE A 449 -17.47 -29.27 -15.39
CA ILE A 449 -17.33 -29.79 -16.75
C ILE A 449 -18.65 -29.67 -17.50
N LEU A 450 -18.57 -29.26 -18.77
CA LEU A 450 -19.69 -29.17 -19.71
C LEU A 450 -19.67 -30.39 -20.65
N LYS A 451 -20.80 -31.11 -20.74
CA LYS A 451 -20.99 -32.22 -21.69
C LYS A 451 -22.01 -31.80 -22.74
N GLY A 452 -21.59 -31.70 -24.00
CA GLY A 452 -22.47 -31.27 -25.10
C GLY A 452 -23.03 -29.85 -24.93
N GLY A 453 -22.23 -28.92 -24.37
CA GLY A 453 -22.64 -27.53 -24.14
C GLY A 453 -23.65 -27.32 -23.01
N SER A 454 -24.11 -28.40 -22.36
CA SER A 454 -25.00 -28.32 -21.21
C SER A 454 -24.25 -28.70 -19.93
N PHE A 455 -24.63 -28.07 -18.83
CA PHE A 455 -24.26 -28.54 -17.49
C PHE A 455 -24.78 -29.96 -17.32
N ILE A 456 -23.94 -30.87 -16.82
CA ILE A 456 -24.40 -32.20 -16.43
C ILE A 456 -25.32 -32.03 -15.21
N SER A 457 -26.62 -31.92 -15.43
CA SER A 457 -27.66 -31.69 -14.42
C SER A 457 -27.98 -32.93 -13.57
N SER A 458 -27.15 -33.98 -13.65
CA SER A 458 -27.32 -35.25 -12.95
C SER A 458 -27.04 -35.13 -11.45
N GLY A 459 -27.90 -34.46 -10.69
CA GLY A 459 -28.11 -34.56 -9.22
C GLY A 459 -26.95 -34.20 -8.27
N THR A 460 -25.71 -34.37 -8.70
CA THR A 460 -24.45 -34.11 -8.04
C THR A 460 -23.57 -33.47 -9.10
N LYS A 461 -23.58 -32.14 -9.17
CA LYS A 461 -22.65 -31.41 -10.04
C LYS A 461 -21.24 -31.94 -9.77
N SER A 462 -20.56 -32.48 -10.78
CA SER A 462 -19.14 -32.82 -10.71
C SER A 462 -18.33 -31.53 -10.61
N TYR A 463 -18.34 -30.93 -9.42
CA TYR A 463 -17.50 -29.80 -9.08
C TYR A 463 -16.07 -30.31 -8.95
N GLY A 464 -15.16 -29.70 -9.71
CA GLY A 464 -13.75 -29.94 -9.48
C GLY A 464 -13.35 -29.37 -8.12
N LYS A 465 -12.35 -29.99 -7.49
CA LYS A 465 -11.75 -29.47 -6.27
C LYS A 465 -10.91 -28.25 -6.64
N MET A 466 -11.38 -27.07 -6.25
CA MET A 466 -10.66 -25.81 -6.42
C MET A 466 -9.60 -25.62 -5.32
N VAL A 467 -8.46 -25.03 -5.70
CA VAL A 467 -7.40 -24.57 -4.80
C VAL A 467 -7.02 -23.14 -5.22
N PRO A 468 -7.19 -22.12 -4.35
CA PRO A 468 -7.93 -22.18 -3.09
C PRO A 468 -9.42 -22.48 -3.32
N GLY A 469 -9.99 -23.37 -2.50
CA GLY A 469 -11.39 -23.79 -2.60
C GLY A 469 -12.37 -22.96 -1.77
N GLN A 470 -11.93 -21.80 -1.28
CA GLN A 470 -12.71 -20.88 -0.46
C GLN A 470 -12.59 -19.48 -1.05
N PRO A 471 -13.58 -18.59 -0.84
CA PRO A 471 -13.46 -17.20 -1.26
C PRO A 471 -12.21 -16.54 -0.68
N PHE A 472 -11.53 -15.74 -1.49
CA PHE A 472 -10.31 -15.06 -1.08
C PHE A 472 -10.27 -13.63 -1.62
N PRO A 473 -9.74 -12.65 -0.84
CA PRO A 473 -9.54 -11.30 -1.34
C PRO A 473 -8.36 -11.26 -2.29
N ILE A 474 -8.47 -10.48 -3.37
CA ILE A 474 -7.37 -10.11 -4.25
C ILE A 474 -7.25 -8.59 -4.23
N PHE A 475 -6.04 -8.10 -3.99
CA PHE A 475 -5.74 -6.67 -3.99
C PHE A 475 -5.31 -6.18 -5.38
N GLN A 476 -5.22 -4.86 -5.53
CA GLN A 476 -4.85 -4.22 -6.79
C GLN A 476 -3.49 -4.75 -7.30
N LEU A 477 -3.46 -5.24 -8.54
CA LEU A 477 -2.29 -5.81 -9.22
C LEU A 477 -1.77 -7.13 -8.65
N GLU A 478 -2.54 -7.79 -7.79
CA GLU A 478 -2.20 -9.15 -7.34
C GLU A 478 -2.68 -10.22 -8.32
N ASP A 479 -1.84 -11.24 -8.43
CA ASP A 479 -2.09 -12.47 -9.16
C ASP A 479 -2.18 -13.62 -8.15
N THR A 480 -3.28 -14.39 -8.18
CA THR A 480 -3.43 -15.59 -7.37
C THR A 480 -3.60 -16.81 -8.25
N ASP A 481 -2.74 -17.80 -8.08
CA ASP A 481 -2.85 -19.06 -8.79
C ASP A 481 -4.06 -19.86 -8.32
N ILE A 482 -4.75 -20.46 -9.30
CA ILE A 482 -5.90 -21.33 -9.10
C ILE A 482 -5.69 -22.67 -9.77
N GLU A 483 -6.10 -23.74 -9.10
CA GLU A 483 -6.08 -25.11 -9.64
C GLU A 483 -7.47 -25.73 -9.46
N CYS A 484 -7.94 -26.40 -10.51
CA CYS A 484 -9.13 -27.23 -10.50
C CYS A 484 -8.72 -28.68 -10.79
N SER A 485 -8.99 -29.59 -9.85
CA SER A 485 -8.67 -31.02 -9.99
C SER A 485 -9.91 -31.91 -9.88
N PHE A 486 -10.00 -32.93 -10.73
CA PHE A 486 -11.09 -33.90 -10.73
C PHE A 486 -10.56 -35.29 -10.32
N LEU A 487 -10.45 -35.53 -9.01
CA LEU A 487 -9.74 -36.70 -8.46
C LEU A 487 -10.53 -38.02 -8.51
N ASN A 488 -11.87 -37.97 -8.44
CA ASN A 488 -12.71 -39.17 -8.27
C ASN A 488 -13.61 -39.45 -9.48
N HIS A 489 -13.31 -38.88 -10.64
CA HIS A 489 -14.16 -38.99 -11.82
C HIS A 489 -13.42 -39.71 -12.95
N THR A 490 -13.96 -40.86 -13.37
CA THR A 490 -13.60 -41.47 -14.64
C THR A 490 -14.25 -40.65 -15.74
N PHE A 491 -13.43 -40.02 -16.57
CA PHE A 491 -13.93 -39.28 -17.73
C PHE A 491 -14.20 -40.23 -18.88
N ASP A 492 -15.27 -40.00 -19.63
CA ASP A 492 -15.42 -40.63 -20.93
C ASP A 492 -14.33 -40.11 -21.87
N ALA A 493 -13.71 -41.01 -22.63
CA ALA A 493 -12.77 -40.62 -23.66
C ALA A 493 -13.45 -39.66 -24.67
N GLY A 494 -12.75 -38.60 -25.03
CA GLY A 494 -13.22 -37.50 -25.88
C GLY A 494 -12.69 -36.15 -25.42
N THR A 495 -13.00 -35.11 -26.18
CA THR A 495 -12.74 -33.73 -25.78
C THR A 495 -13.81 -33.28 -24.79
N GLN A 496 -13.40 -32.94 -23.58
CA GLN A 496 -14.25 -32.35 -22.55
C GLN A 496 -13.97 -30.85 -22.45
N THR A 497 -14.96 -30.06 -22.06
CA THR A 497 -14.77 -28.63 -21.79
C THR A 497 -14.87 -28.38 -20.30
N VAL A 498 -13.76 -27.95 -19.69
CA VAL A 498 -13.70 -27.53 -18.28
C VAL A 498 -14.01 -26.04 -18.24
N MET A 499 -15.06 -25.65 -17.52
CA MET A 499 -15.43 -24.26 -17.30
C MET A 499 -14.94 -23.81 -15.93
N PHE A 500 -14.20 -22.71 -15.92
CA PHE A 500 -13.85 -21.95 -14.74
C PHE A 500 -14.83 -20.80 -14.59
N SER A 501 -15.20 -20.52 -13.35
CA SER A 501 -16.00 -19.38 -13.00
C SER A 501 -15.45 -18.69 -11.77
N ALA A 502 -15.58 -17.38 -11.71
CA ALA A 502 -15.18 -16.56 -10.58
C ALA A 502 -16.29 -15.54 -10.33
N GLU A 503 -17.01 -15.70 -9.22
CA GLU A 503 -17.97 -14.69 -8.76
C GLU A 503 -17.24 -13.69 -7.86
N TYR A 504 -17.42 -12.40 -8.10
CA TYR A 504 -16.78 -11.38 -7.28
C TYR A 504 -17.59 -10.08 -7.21
N ASN A 505 -17.44 -9.34 -6.12
CA ASN A 505 -18.07 -8.03 -5.96
C ASN A 505 -17.27 -6.94 -6.70
N PHE A 506 -17.95 -6.07 -7.44
CA PHE A 506 -17.28 -4.96 -8.12
C PHE A 506 -18.12 -3.67 -8.06
N VAL A 507 -17.44 -2.53 -8.11
CA VAL A 507 -18.04 -1.20 -8.06
C VAL A 507 -17.72 -0.45 -9.35
N THR A 508 -18.75 0.00 -10.06
CA THR A 508 -18.61 0.96 -11.16
C THR A 508 -19.13 2.32 -10.71
N ASN A 509 -18.34 3.37 -10.93
CA ASN A 509 -18.72 4.77 -10.72
C ASN A 509 -18.92 5.47 -12.06
N SER A 510 -19.89 6.38 -12.14
CA SER A 510 -20.14 7.17 -13.33
C SER A 510 -20.64 8.57 -12.99
N TYR A 511 -20.33 9.53 -13.84
CA TYR A 511 -20.96 10.85 -13.80
C TYR A 511 -21.42 11.29 -15.20
N GLN A 512 -22.44 12.14 -15.27
CA GLN A 512 -22.85 12.81 -16.50
C GLN A 512 -23.06 14.30 -16.23
N LYS A 513 -22.45 15.12 -17.07
CA LYS A 513 -22.62 16.58 -17.05
C LYS A 513 -24.01 16.95 -17.60
N ALA A 514 -24.66 17.94 -17.01
CA ALA A 514 -25.90 18.51 -17.50
C ALA A 514 -25.94 20.02 -17.29
N TYR A 515 -26.65 20.71 -18.17
CA TYR A 515 -26.84 22.15 -18.13
C TYR A 515 -28.25 22.47 -17.67
N PHE A 516 -28.37 23.51 -16.84
CA PHE A 516 -29.64 23.99 -16.31
C PHE A 516 -29.83 25.44 -16.71
N MET A 517 -31.04 25.81 -17.13
CA MET A 517 -31.40 27.18 -17.46
C MET A 517 -32.84 27.44 -17.03
N ASP A 518 -33.12 28.66 -16.59
CA ASP A 518 -34.50 29.11 -16.32
C ASP A 518 -35.42 28.83 -17.52
N ARG A 519 -36.61 28.28 -17.25
CA ARG A 519 -37.55 27.80 -18.27
C ARG A 519 -38.06 28.91 -19.16
N GLU A 520 -38.35 30.10 -18.63
CA GLU A 520 -38.85 31.21 -19.44
C GLU A 520 -37.74 31.79 -20.30
N ARG A 521 -36.51 31.86 -19.78
CA ARG A 521 -35.33 32.20 -20.57
C ARG A 521 -35.06 31.17 -21.67
N TYR A 522 -35.14 29.88 -21.36
CA TYR A 522 -34.98 28.80 -22.35
C TYR A 522 -36.04 28.95 -23.47
N ARG A 523 -37.31 29.16 -23.11
CA ARG A 523 -38.39 29.41 -24.08
C ARG A 523 -38.13 30.65 -24.93
N ALA A 524 -37.60 31.74 -24.36
CA ALA A 524 -37.26 32.95 -25.09
C ALA A 524 -36.18 32.69 -26.15
N TYR A 525 -35.11 31.95 -25.79
CA TYR A 525 -34.07 31.55 -26.75
C TYR A 525 -34.62 30.67 -27.87
N ILE A 526 -35.45 29.67 -27.54
CA ILE A 526 -36.08 28.80 -28.54
C ILE A 526 -36.99 29.60 -29.49
N ARG A 527 -37.78 30.56 -28.98
CA ARG A 527 -38.61 31.45 -29.84
C ARG A 527 -37.78 32.30 -30.80
N GLN A 528 -36.56 32.66 -30.40
CA GLN A 528 -35.62 33.42 -31.23
C GLN A 528 -34.75 32.52 -32.13
N SER A 529 -34.98 31.20 -32.13
CA SER A 529 -34.14 30.22 -32.83
C SER A 529 -32.65 30.30 -32.45
N ILE A 530 -32.34 30.70 -31.22
CA ILE A 530 -30.98 30.76 -30.68
C ILE A 530 -30.76 29.50 -29.84
N ASP A 531 -29.69 28.75 -30.14
CA ASP A 531 -29.23 27.65 -29.29
C ASP A 531 -28.53 28.22 -28.04
N PRO A 532 -29.11 28.04 -26.83
CA PRO A 532 -28.52 28.58 -25.61
C PRO A 532 -27.11 28.06 -25.36
N LEU A 533 -26.82 26.80 -25.67
CA LEU A 533 -25.50 26.23 -25.42
C LEU A 533 -24.43 26.89 -26.30
N THR A 534 -24.77 27.21 -27.56
CA THR A 534 -23.88 27.99 -28.45
C THR A 534 -23.68 29.41 -27.95
N GLN A 535 -24.75 30.07 -27.49
CA GLN A 535 -24.69 31.44 -26.98
C GLN A 535 -23.77 31.58 -25.77
N PHE A 536 -23.73 30.56 -24.90
CA PHE A 536 -22.83 30.51 -23.74
C PHE A 536 -21.45 29.89 -24.03
N GLY A 537 -21.12 29.60 -25.30
CA GLY A 537 -19.81 29.07 -25.71
C GLY A 537 -19.55 27.62 -25.27
N ILE A 538 -20.60 26.86 -24.95
CA ILE A 538 -20.51 25.47 -24.51
C ILE A 538 -20.30 24.58 -25.73
N LYS A 539 -19.11 23.97 -25.80
CA LYS A 539 -18.72 23.08 -26.90
C LYS A 539 -19.36 21.70 -26.79
N ASP A 540 -19.46 21.18 -25.58
CA ASP A 540 -20.02 19.85 -25.30
C ASP A 540 -21.55 19.93 -25.18
N LYS A 541 -22.23 19.90 -26.33
CA LYS A 541 -23.71 20.04 -26.40
C LYS A 541 -24.48 18.77 -26.07
N MET A 542 -23.80 17.62 -26.09
CA MET A 542 -24.39 16.31 -25.82
C MET A 542 -23.45 15.54 -24.88
N PRO A 543 -23.33 15.99 -23.62
CA PRO A 543 -22.45 15.38 -22.65
C PRO A 543 -22.82 13.90 -22.50
N LYS A 544 -21.83 13.03 -22.68
CA LYS A 544 -21.97 11.59 -22.45
C LYS A 544 -21.62 11.25 -21.01
N ALA A 545 -22.20 10.17 -20.51
CA ALA A 545 -21.77 9.61 -19.23
C ALA A 545 -20.31 9.16 -19.32
N VAL A 546 -19.52 9.50 -18.31
CA VAL A 546 -18.15 9.02 -18.12
C VAL A 546 -18.19 8.04 -16.96
N PHE A 547 -17.52 6.90 -17.09
CA PHE A 547 -17.56 5.84 -16.09
C PHE A 547 -16.20 5.16 -15.92
N THR A 548 -15.96 4.58 -14.74
CA THR A 548 -14.78 3.76 -14.47
C THR A 548 -14.80 2.52 -15.35
N ASN A 549 -13.65 2.13 -15.87
CA ASN A 549 -13.53 1.11 -16.92
C ASN A 549 -13.56 -0.33 -16.37
N GLY A 550 -14.66 -0.65 -15.67
CA GLY A 550 -15.00 -1.96 -15.12
C GLY A 550 -15.71 -2.89 -16.12
N PRO A 551 -16.13 -4.10 -15.68
CA PRO A 551 -16.88 -5.06 -16.51
C PRO A 551 -18.30 -4.59 -16.86
N VAL A 552 -18.89 -3.69 -16.07
CA VAL A 552 -20.21 -3.10 -16.34
C VAL A 552 -20.08 -1.62 -16.62
N GLU A 553 -20.70 -1.19 -17.72
CA GLU A 553 -20.91 0.21 -18.10
C GLU A 553 -22.19 0.75 -17.44
N ILE A 554 -22.10 1.99 -16.95
CA ILE A 554 -23.25 2.75 -16.48
C ILE A 554 -23.54 3.85 -17.50
N GLY A 555 -24.50 3.60 -18.37
CA GLY A 555 -25.06 4.61 -19.24
C GLY A 555 -26.00 5.53 -18.46
N MET A 556 -25.89 6.83 -18.69
CA MET A 556 -26.89 7.80 -18.23
C MET A 556 -27.44 8.59 -19.41
N SER A 557 -28.74 8.87 -19.34
CA SER A 557 -29.42 9.73 -20.28
C SER A 557 -30.23 10.77 -19.51
N VAL A 558 -29.74 12.00 -19.56
CA VAL A 558 -30.44 13.21 -19.15
C VAL A 558 -30.50 14.16 -20.33
N GLN A 559 -31.54 14.99 -20.41
CA GLN A 559 -31.60 16.07 -21.40
C GLN A 559 -30.40 17.01 -21.17
N ALA A 560 -29.59 17.21 -22.21
CA ALA A 560 -28.35 18.00 -22.12
C ALA A 560 -28.59 19.39 -21.50
N LEU A 561 -29.68 20.05 -21.88
CA LEU A 561 -30.15 21.29 -21.27
C LEU A 561 -31.54 21.07 -20.66
N THR A 562 -31.62 21.15 -19.33
CA THR A 562 -32.85 20.98 -18.56
C THR A 562 -33.42 22.34 -18.15
N ALA A 563 -34.69 22.58 -18.48
CA ALA A 563 -35.39 23.80 -18.11
C ALA A 563 -35.81 23.77 -16.63
N VAL A 564 -35.43 24.80 -15.88
CA VAL A 564 -35.71 24.98 -14.45
C VAL A 564 -36.92 25.89 -14.28
N ALA A 565 -37.89 25.49 -13.48
CA ALA A 565 -39.12 26.24 -13.27
C ALA A 565 -39.59 26.08 -11.82
N ASP A 566 -40.65 26.81 -11.44
CA ASP A 566 -41.30 26.55 -10.15
C ASP A 566 -41.77 25.09 -10.09
N PRO A 567 -41.56 24.37 -8.96
CA PRO A 567 -41.99 22.99 -8.76
C PRO A 567 -43.41 22.69 -9.26
N ASN A 568 -44.35 23.62 -9.06
CA ASN A 568 -45.77 23.44 -9.41
C ASN A 568 -46.09 23.74 -10.89
N SER A 569 -45.14 24.31 -11.63
CA SER A 569 -45.35 24.75 -13.01
C SER A 569 -45.04 23.66 -14.06
N TYR A 570 -44.45 22.53 -13.66
CA TYR A 570 -44.08 21.45 -14.58
C TYR A 570 -45.30 20.66 -15.05
N THR A 571 -45.56 20.68 -16.36
CA THR A 571 -46.57 19.80 -16.97
C THR A 571 -46.04 18.36 -17.09
N VAL A 572 -44.76 18.22 -17.42
CA VAL A 572 -44.04 16.94 -17.49
C VAL A 572 -42.67 17.15 -16.86
N LEU A 573 -42.36 16.36 -15.84
CA LEU A 573 -41.05 16.40 -15.19
C LEU A 573 -39.96 15.83 -16.12
N PRO A 574 -38.77 16.44 -16.17
CA PRO A 574 -37.63 15.86 -16.88
C PRO A 574 -37.34 14.46 -16.34
N ALA A 575 -36.89 13.57 -17.22
CA ALA A 575 -36.53 12.21 -16.85
C ALA A 575 -35.02 12.02 -16.87
N ILE A 576 -34.55 11.17 -15.98
CA ILE A 576 -33.20 10.60 -16.00
C ILE A 576 -33.33 9.09 -16.20
N SER A 577 -32.56 8.54 -17.13
CA SER A 577 -32.50 7.11 -17.39
C SER A 577 -31.11 6.58 -17.10
N LEU A 578 -31.03 5.47 -16.37
CA LEU A 578 -29.81 4.76 -15.99
C LEU A 578 -29.81 3.40 -16.68
N THR A 579 -28.74 3.06 -17.39
CA THR A 579 -28.61 1.76 -18.04
C THR A 579 -27.36 1.06 -17.51
N LEU A 580 -27.53 -0.11 -16.88
CA LEU A 580 -26.43 -1.01 -16.57
C LEU A 580 -26.25 -1.95 -17.75
N SER A 581 -25.11 -1.88 -18.43
CA SER A 581 -24.81 -2.74 -19.58
C SER A 581 -23.55 -3.54 -19.31
N ASN A 582 -23.61 -4.84 -19.56
CA ASN A 582 -22.43 -5.68 -19.52
C ASN A 582 -21.50 -5.31 -20.69
N ARG A 583 -20.23 -5.00 -20.42
CA ARG A 583 -19.28 -4.68 -21.48
C ARG A 583 -18.70 -5.96 -22.02
N GLN A 584 -18.63 -6.10 -23.33
CA GLN A 584 -17.94 -7.24 -23.95
C GLN A 584 -16.45 -6.97 -24.16
N GLN A 585 -16.07 -5.70 -24.33
CA GLN A 585 -14.69 -5.28 -24.55
C GLN A 585 -14.40 -3.92 -23.91
N ILE A 586 -13.16 -3.76 -23.47
CA ILE A 586 -12.60 -2.50 -23.00
C ILE A 586 -11.74 -1.93 -24.13
N GLU A 587 -11.95 -0.65 -24.42
CA GLU A 587 -11.18 0.12 -25.37
C GLU A 587 -10.36 1.19 -24.65
N ASP A 588 -9.14 1.45 -25.12
CA ASP A 588 -8.31 2.57 -24.64
C ASP A 588 -8.73 3.91 -25.28
N LYS A 589 -7.97 4.97 -25.01
CA LYS A 589 -8.17 6.31 -25.60
C LYS A 589 -8.17 6.29 -27.13
N ASP A 590 -7.46 5.35 -27.74
CA ASP A 590 -7.29 5.18 -29.18
C ASP A 590 -8.28 4.16 -29.78
N LYS A 591 -9.27 3.72 -28.99
CA LYS A 591 -10.26 2.69 -29.34
C LYS A 591 -9.66 1.31 -29.60
N LYS A 592 -8.45 1.04 -29.13
CA LYS A 592 -7.85 -0.29 -29.21
C LYS A 592 -8.39 -1.14 -28.09
N VAL A 593 -8.83 -2.35 -28.44
CA VAL A 593 -9.31 -3.33 -27.45
C VAL A 593 -8.15 -3.75 -26.55
N ILE A 594 -8.23 -3.39 -25.26
CA ILE A 594 -7.27 -3.78 -24.23
C ILE A 594 -7.59 -5.20 -23.73
N THR A 595 -8.88 -5.44 -23.43
CA THR A 595 -9.35 -6.70 -22.85
C THR A 595 -10.77 -7.01 -23.31
N ARG A 596 -11.16 -8.28 -23.24
CA ARG A 596 -12.54 -8.73 -23.42
C ARG A 596 -13.06 -9.32 -22.12
N TRP A 597 -14.32 -9.07 -21.83
CA TRP A 597 -15.02 -9.59 -20.67
C TRP A 597 -15.93 -10.74 -21.10
N GLU A 598 -15.70 -11.89 -20.49
CA GLU A 598 -16.50 -13.09 -20.68
C GLU A 598 -17.23 -13.36 -19.37
N GLY A 599 -18.29 -12.59 -19.12
CA GLY A 599 -19.03 -12.70 -17.87
C GLY A 599 -20.39 -12.02 -17.92
N LYS A 600 -21.06 -11.95 -16.77
CA LYS A 600 -22.39 -11.35 -16.62
C LYS A 600 -22.63 -10.82 -15.21
N ILE A 601 -23.59 -9.92 -15.06
CA ILE A 601 -23.97 -9.39 -13.75
C ILE A 601 -24.85 -10.44 -13.04
N ARG A 602 -24.31 -11.10 -12.02
CA ARG A 602 -25.04 -12.14 -11.27
C ARG A 602 -26.22 -11.53 -10.52
N ASN A 603 -25.99 -10.43 -9.82
CA ASN A 603 -27.01 -9.65 -9.11
C ASN A 603 -26.53 -8.23 -8.80
N ILE A 604 -27.46 -7.29 -8.81
CA ILE A 604 -27.24 -5.91 -8.37
C ILE A 604 -27.32 -5.88 -6.83
N LYS A 605 -26.25 -5.42 -6.17
CA LYS A 605 -26.21 -5.24 -4.72
C LYS A 605 -26.66 -3.84 -4.32
N GLU A 606 -26.28 -2.85 -5.10
CA GLU A 606 -26.55 -1.45 -4.84
C GLU A 606 -26.52 -0.66 -6.16
N LEU A 607 -27.48 0.24 -6.38
CA LEU A 607 -27.46 1.21 -7.47
C LEU A 607 -27.93 2.55 -6.90
N ILE A 608 -27.00 3.49 -6.73
CA ILE A 608 -27.24 4.81 -6.14
C ILE A 608 -27.20 5.85 -7.23
N LEU A 609 -28.23 6.68 -7.30
CA LEU A 609 -28.31 7.89 -8.11
C LEU A 609 -28.16 9.11 -7.20
N LEU A 610 -27.13 9.92 -7.46
CA LEU A 610 -26.90 11.18 -6.77
C LEU A 610 -27.24 12.35 -7.69
N LEU A 611 -28.15 13.19 -7.22
CA LEU A 611 -28.63 14.38 -7.90
C LEU A 611 -27.93 15.62 -7.32
N PRO A 612 -27.54 16.57 -8.18
CA PRO A 612 -26.89 17.78 -7.73
C PRO A 612 -27.82 18.62 -6.83
N PRO A 613 -27.28 19.51 -6.00
CA PRO A 613 -28.05 20.41 -5.16
C PRO A 613 -29.13 21.15 -5.94
N GLY A 614 -30.37 21.16 -5.41
CA GLY A 614 -31.53 21.75 -6.07
C GLY A 614 -32.28 20.82 -7.03
N VAL A 615 -31.84 19.57 -7.23
CA VAL A 615 -32.57 18.56 -8.01
C VAL A 615 -33.04 17.44 -7.09
N THR A 616 -34.31 17.06 -7.19
CA THR A 616 -34.93 16.00 -6.37
C THR A 616 -35.74 15.02 -7.21
N ILE A 617 -36.09 13.85 -6.66
CA ILE A 617 -37.10 12.95 -7.23
C ILE A 617 -38.31 13.01 -6.29
N PRO A 618 -39.43 13.65 -6.69
CA PRO A 618 -40.56 13.90 -5.79
C PRO A 618 -41.22 12.62 -5.28
N ASP A 619 -41.30 11.60 -6.14
CA ASP A 619 -41.80 10.28 -5.78
C ASP A 619 -40.80 9.21 -6.26
N PRO A 620 -39.84 8.81 -5.41
CA PRO A 620 -38.87 7.76 -5.74
C PRO A 620 -39.51 6.40 -6.07
N LYS A 621 -40.74 6.15 -5.59
CA LYS A 621 -41.47 4.91 -5.87
C LYS A 621 -42.04 4.89 -7.29
N SER A 622 -42.20 6.05 -7.93
CA SER A 622 -42.62 6.15 -9.33
C SER A 622 -41.53 5.75 -10.33
N CYS A 623 -40.28 5.54 -9.88
CA CYS A 623 -39.22 5.06 -10.74
C CYS A 623 -39.57 3.67 -11.31
N THR A 624 -39.36 3.50 -12.61
CA THR A 624 -39.67 2.26 -13.33
C THR A 624 -38.39 1.62 -13.85
N PRO A 625 -38.34 0.30 -14.00
CA PRO A 625 -39.34 -0.71 -13.60
C PRO A 625 -39.30 -1.10 -12.12
N VAL A 626 -38.33 -0.57 -11.36
CA VAL A 626 -38.10 -0.88 -9.95
C VAL A 626 -38.01 0.45 -9.18
N PRO A 627 -38.69 0.57 -8.02
CA PRO A 627 -38.71 1.80 -7.25
C PRO A 627 -37.33 2.11 -6.66
N PHE A 628 -37.09 3.40 -6.41
CA PHE A 628 -35.98 3.89 -5.63
C PHE A 628 -36.48 4.32 -4.25
N LYS A 629 -35.55 4.42 -3.30
CA LYS A 629 -35.78 4.99 -1.97
C LYS A 629 -34.74 6.06 -1.69
N ALA A 630 -35.07 7.00 -0.81
CA ALA A 630 -34.09 7.98 -0.33
C ALA A 630 -32.86 7.26 0.25
N TYR A 631 -31.69 7.84 0.04
CA TYR A 631 -30.42 7.27 0.47
C TYR A 631 -29.54 8.38 1.07
N THR A 632 -29.06 8.14 2.28
CA THR A 632 -28.30 9.10 3.09
C THR A 632 -26.85 8.69 3.20
N GLU A 633 -25.99 9.60 3.65
CA GLU A 633 -24.59 9.26 3.95
C GLU A 633 -24.49 8.17 5.03
N ALA A 634 -25.42 8.16 5.99
CA ALA A 634 -25.50 7.11 7.01
C ALA A 634 -25.84 5.75 6.40
N ASP A 635 -26.74 5.69 5.41
CA ASP A 635 -27.03 4.45 4.66
C ASP A 635 -25.79 3.96 3.91
N CYS A 636 -24.99 4.89 3.35
CA CYS A 636 -23.72 4.57 2.68
C CYS A 636 -22.70 3.96 3.65
N ARG A 637 -22.49 4.60 4.81
CA ARG A 637 -21.59 4.08 5.85
C ARG A 637 -22.08 2.74 6.42
N GLY A 638 -23.40 2.57 6.55
CA GLY A 638 -24.02 1.29 6.93
C GLY A 638 -23.73 0.20 5.91
N ALA A 639 -23.81 0.53 4.61
CA ALA A 639 -23.47 -0.41 3.53
C ALA A 639 -21.99 -0.80 3.54
N CYS A 640 -21.08 0.08 3.99
CA CYS A 640 -19.66 -0.26 4.18
C CYS A 640 -19.44 -1.36 5.23
N GLY A 641 -20.24 -1.38 6.30
CA GLY A 641 -20.21 -2.44 7.30
C GLY A 641 -20.60 -3.81 6.72
N SER A 642 -21.52 -3.83 5.76
CA SER A 642 -22.06 -5.06 5.17
C SER A 642 -21.17 -5.75 4.12
N ILE A 643 -19.96 -5.23 3.88
CA ILE A 643 -18.98 -5.79 2.94
C ILE A 643 -18.42 -7.09 3.54
N GLY A 644 -19.17 -8.17 3.37
CA GLY A 644 -18.71 -9.52 3.68
C GLY A 644 -19.81 -10.52 4.00
N SER A 645 -21.06 -10.12 4.28
CA SER A 645 -22.12 -11.12 4.41
C SER A 645 -22.46 -11.70 3.02
N THR A 646 -21.80 -12.81 2.68
CA THR A 646 -22.24 -13.70 1.60
C THR A 646 -23.66 -14.11 1.96
N GLY A 647 -24.62 -13.55 1.23
CA GLY A 647 -26.03 -13.69 1.53
C GLY A 647 -26.47 -15.14 1.52
N ASP A 648 -26.52 -15.75 2.70
CA ASP A 648 -27.32 -16.93 2.98
C ASP A 648 -27.61 -17.01 4.49
N SER A 649 -28.52 -16.15 4.94
CA SER A 649 -29.23 -16.34 6.22
C SER A 649 -30.71 -16.11 5.97
N THR A 650 -31.32 -17.10 5.32
CA THR A 650 -32.77 -17.23 5.28
C THR A 650 -33.33 -17.32 6.69
N GLY A 651 -34.19 -16.36 7.05
CA GLY A 651 -35.34 -16.59 7.94
C GLY A 651 -35.06 -16.72 9.42
N GLY A 652 -34.79 -15.59 10.08
CA GLY A 652 -34.91 -15.48 11.54
C GLY A 652 -35.50 -14.12 11.91
N ASN A 653 -36.83 -13.98 11.85
CA ASN A 653 -37.54 -12.84 12.44
C ASN A 653 -37.47 -12.95 13.98
N GLY A 654 -36.30 -12.67 14.55
CA GLY A 654 -36.11 -12.49 15.99
C GLY A 654 -35.77 -11.03 16.23
N ALA A 655 -36.73 -10.27 16.76
CA ALA A 655 -36.49 -8.92 17.26
C ALA A 655 -35.53 -8.98 18.45
N HIS A 656 -34.22 -8.88 18.19
CA HIS A 656 -33.23 -8.62 19.23
C HIS A 656 -33.14 -7.11 19.44
N THR A 657 -33.89 -6.63 20.43
CA THR A 657 -33.64 -5.37 21.10
C THR A 657 -32.54 -5.60 22.14
N GLY A 658 -31.28 -5.35 21.76
CA GLY A 658 -30.15 -5.40 22.69
C GLY A 658 -28.90 -4.85 22.02
N ASN A 659 -28.27 -3.88 22.68
CA ASN A 659 -27.04 -3.17 22.29
C ASN A 659 -25.80 -4.09 22.17
N ASP A 660 -25.84 -5.12 21.33
CA ASP A 660 -24.63 -5.82 20.90
C ASP A 660 -24.19 -5.24 19.55
N ASP A 661 -23.12 -4.45 19.60
CA ASP A 661 -22.35 -3.93 18.47
C ASP A 661 -21.69 -5.05 17.67
N THR A 662 -22.47 -5.97 17.07
CA THR A 662 -21.96 -6.92 16.09
C THR A 662 -21.74 -6.20 14.76
N ASN A 663 -20.70 -5.37 14.70
CA ASN A 663 -20.22 -4.75 13.48
C ASN A 663 -19.82 -5.84 12.46
N ASP A 664 -20.46 -5.81 11.30
CA ASP A 664 -20.33 -6.73 10.16
C ASP A 664 -18.95 -6.65 9.44
N TYR A 665 -18.02 -5.84 10.00
CA TYR A 665 -16.56 -5.97 9.89
C TYR A 665 -16.05 -7.40 10.13
N GLY A 666 -16.83 -8.19 10.88
CA GLY A 666 -16.53 -9.58 11.20
C GLY A 666 -16.24 -10.46 9.99
N THR A 667 -16.82 -10.25 8.80
CA THR A 667 -16.64 -11.25 7.74
C THR A 667 -15.32 -11.10 6.97
N CYS A 668 -14.84 -9.88 6.74
CA CYS A 668 -13.48 -9.64 6.23
C CYS A 668 -12.45 -10.20 7.23
N VAL A 669 -12.59 -9.87 8.52
CA VAL A 669 -11.70 -10.36 9.58
C VAL A 669 -11.78 -11.87 9.81
N LYS A 670 -12.97 -12.47 9.73
CA LYS A 670 -13.13 -13.94 9.81
C LYS A 670 -12.41 -14.63 8.65
N SER A 671 -12.48 -14.05 7.45
CA SER A 671 -11.75 -14.55 6.27
C SER A 671 -10.23 -14.46 6.47
N CYS A 672 -9.76 -13.48 7.25
CA CYS A 672 -8.36 -13.33 7.62
C CYS A 672 -7.82 -14.40 8.59
N ARG A 673 -8.67 -15.23 9.21
CA ARG A 673 -8.29 -16.30 10.16
C ARG A 673 -7.29 -15.83 11.24
N GLY A 674 -7.44 -14.60 11.73
CA GLY A 674 -6.58 -14.03 12.77
C GLY A 674 -5.19 -13.58 12.32
N LYS A 675 -4.91 -13.47 11.02
CA LYS A 675 -3.66 -12.88 10.53
C LYS A 675 -3.72 -11.35 10.64
N ASP A 676 -2.91 -10.77 11.52
CA ASP A 676 -2.88 -9.33 11.81
C ASP A 676 -2.76 -8.44 10.57
N ALA A 677 -1.93 -8.85 9.60
CA ALA A 677 -1.75 -8.09 8.36
C ALA A 677 -3.05 -7.96 7.56
N CYS A 678 -3.81 -9.05 7.46
CA CYS A 678 -5.10 -9.07 6.76
C CYS A 678 -6.16 -8.29 7.55
N THR A 679 -6.18 -8.39 8.88
CA THR A 679 -7.10 -7.62 9.73
C THR A 679 -6.85 -6.10 9.62
N LYS A 680 -5.60 -5.66 9.62
CA LYS A 680 -5.25 -4.24 9.41
C LYS A 680 -5.73 -3.73 8.05
N GLU A 681 -5.63 -4.59 7.04
CA GLU A 681 -6.04 -4.27 5.69
C GLU A 681 -7.57 -4.18 5.55
N CYS A 682 -8.32 -5.09 6.20
CA CYS A 682 -9.77 -4.95 6.34
C CYS A 682 -10.16 -3.61 6.99
N ALA A 683 -9.44 -3.18 8.04
CA ALA A 683 -9.72 -1.90 8.71
C ALA A 683 -9.50 -0.72 7.75
N ARG A 684 -8.43 -0.79 6.94
CA ARG A 684 -8.12 0.21 5.91
C ARG A 684 -9.21 0.28 4.84
N ILE A 685 -9.73 -0.86 4.39
CA ILE A 685 -10.85 -0.92 3.43
C ILE A 685 -12.10 -0.30 4.03
N LEU A 686 -12.46 -0.64 5.27
CA LEU A 686 -13.63 -0.07 5.93
C LEU A 686 -13.49 1.46 6.08
N GLN A 687 -12.31 1.94 6.46
CA GLN A 687 -12.04 3.37 6.53
C GLN A 687 -12.13 4.04 5.15
N SER A 688 -11.52 3.44 4.11
CA SER A 688 -11.60 3.93 2.73
C SER A 688 -13.06 4.04 2.26
N CYS A 689 -13.87 3.01 2.52
CA CYS A 689 -15.30 3.04 2.17
C CYS A 689 -16.05 4.15 2.90
N ASN A 690 -15.76 4.37 4.20
CA ASN A 690 -16.36 5.45 4.98
C ASN A 690 -15.97 6.84 4.46
N ASP A 691 -14.69 7.01 4.09
CA ASP A 691 -14.18 8.25 3.53
C ASP A 691 -14.82 8.51 2.16
N GLU A 692 -14.91 7.48 1.31
CA GLU A 692 -15.63 7.53 0.03
C GLU A 692 -17.09 7.96 0.19
N CYS A 693 -17.80 7.44 1.20
CA CYS A 693 -19.16 7.87 1.49
C CYS A 693 -19.20 9.37 1.80
N GLY A 694 -18.26 9.90 2.58
CA GLY A 694 -18.16 11.34 2.79
C GLY A 694 -17.92 12.12 1.50
N PHE A 695 -17.07 11.62 0.60
CA PHE A 695 -16.78 12.28 -0.68
C PHE A 695 -17.92 12.19 -1.68
N LEU A 696 -18.66 11.08 -1.70
CA LEU A 696 -19.72 10.81 -2.66
C LEU A 696 -20.83 11.88 -2.58
N PHE A 697 -21.16 12.34 -1.37
CA PHE A 697 -22.22 13.32 -1.12
C PHE A 697 -21.76 14.79 -1.18
N LYS A 698 -20.45 15.07 -1.24
CA LYS A 698 -19.93 16.44 -1.33
C LYS A 698 -20.25 17.08 -2.69
N GLY A 699 -20.82 18.28 -2.64
CA GLY A 699 -21.15 19.12 -3.79
C GLY A 699 -19.95 19.58 -4.61
N ASP A 700 -20.19 19.96 -5.87
CA ASP A 700 -19.12 20.42 -6.76
C ASP A 700 -18.58 21.81 -6.39
N SER A 701 -19.32 22.58 -5.59
CA SER A 701 -19.01 23.97 -5.21
C SER A 701 -18.45 24.12 -3.79
N GLY A 702 -18.04 23.03 -3.14
CA GLY A 702 -17.48 23.04 -1.77
C GLY A 702 -18.47 22.65 -0.67
N GLU A 703 -18.04 22.79 0.59
CA GLU A 703 -18.56 22.09 1.79
C GLU A 703 -20.06 22.28 2.12
N GLN A 704 -20.75 23.29 1.59
CA GLN A 704 -22.12 23.60 2.02
C GLN A 704 -23.22 22.95 1.18
N ALA A 705 -22.92 22.48 -0.03
CA ALA A 705 -23.95 21.90 -0.90
C ALA A 705 -23.81 20.39 -0.93
N THR A 706 -24.81 19.65 -0.43
CA THR A 706 -24.81 18.18 -0.45
C THR A 706 -25.66 17.65 -1.61
N TYR A 707 -25.18 16.59 -2.25
CA TYR A 707 -25.97 15.84 -3.22
C TYR A 707 -27.14 15.15 -2.51
N THR A 708 -28.31 15.10 -3.17
CA THR A 708 -29.40 14.22 -2.72
C THR A 708 -29.24 12.87 -3.40
N ALA A 709 -29.31 11.78 -2.64
CA ALA A 709 -29.12 10.44 -3.18
C ALA A 709 -30.37 9.56 -3.06
N TYR A 710 -30.53 8.67 -4.02
CA TYR A 710 -31.60 7.69 -4.08
C TYR A 710 -31.01 6.35 -4.47
N ALA A 711 -31.34 5.29 -3.72
CA ALA A 711 -30.88 3.94 -4.00
C ALA A 711 -32.02 3.09 -4.57
N LEU A 712 -31.70 2.25 -5.55
CA LEU A 712 -32.60 1.23 -6.08
C LEU A 712 -33.05 0.30 -4.96
N ASP A 713 -34.35 0.02 -4.85
CA ASP A 713 -34.86 -0.94 -3.89
C ASP A 713 -34.59 -2.38 -4.36
N VAL A 714 -33.40 -2.88 -4.04
CA VAL A 714 -32.97 -4.25 -4.34
C VAL A 714 -33.86 -5.32 -3.72
N SER A 715 -34.68 -4.99 -2.71
CA SER A 715 -35.65 -5.95 -2.16
C SER A 715 -36.81 -6.20 -3.12
N ALA A 716 -37.25 -5.17 -3.86
CA ALA A 716 -38.26 -5.29 -4.91
C ALA A 716 -37.78 -6.09 -6.14
N ILE A 717 -36.45 -6.22 -6.30
CA ILE A 717 -35.82 -7.02 -7.35
C ILE A 717 -35.87 -8.51 -7.05
N LYS A 718 -35.71 -8.92 -5.77
CA LYS A 718 -35.59 -10.35 -5.39
C LYS A 718 -36.81 -11.19 -5.80
N LEU A 719 -37.94 -10.55 -6.06
CA LEU A 719 -39.19 -11.18 -6.52
C LEU A 719 -39.22 -11.47 -8.04
N LYS A 720 -38.29 -10.92 -8.82
CA LYS A 720 -38.27 -11.03 -10.28
C LYS A 720 -36.95 -11.64 -10.76
N ASP A 721 -37.00 -12.80 -11.39
CA ASP A 721 -35.81 -13.48 -11.89
C ASP A 721 -35.09 -12.71 -13.00
N ASP A 722 -35.77 -11.78 -13.69
CA ASP A 722 -35.23 -10.98 -14.79
C ASP A 722 -33.99 -10.13 -14.45
N TYR A 723 -33.68 -9.91 -13.18
CA TYR A 723 -32.55 -9.09 -12.72
C TYR A 723 -31.40 -9.92 -12.12
N LYS A 724 -31.52 -11.25 -12.18
CA LYS A 724 -30.40 -12.16 -11.98
C LYS A 724 -29.77 -12.44 -13.35
N ASP A 725 -28.47 -12.65 -13.38
CA ASP A 725 -27.75 -13.03 -14.61
C ASP A 725 -28.01 -12.09 -15.79
N ILE A 726 -27.80 -10.78 -15.59
CA ILE A 726 -27.99 -9.77 -16.63
C ILE A 726 -26.84 -9.87 -17.65
N ASP A 727 -27.14 -10.47 -18.80
CA ASP A 727 -26.17 -10.63 -19.90
C ASP A 727 -26.04 -9.40 -20.80
N LYS A 728 -27.14 -8.67 -21.03
CA LYS A 728 -27.20 -7.52 -21.94
C LYS A 728 -27.19 -6.20 -21.18
N PHE A 729 -28.37 -5.69 -20.87
CA PHE A 729 -28.51 -4.45 -20.13
C PHE A 729 -29.85 -4.39 -19.38
N LYS A 730 -29.92 -3.53 -18.36
CA LYS A 730 -31.15 -3.13 -17.68
C LYS A 730 -31.22 -1.62 -17.57
N THR A 731 -32.39 -1.06 -17.84
CA THR A 731 -32.63 0.38 -17.76
C THR A 731 -33.61 0.70 -16.65
N PHE A 732 -33.32 1.76 -15.91
CA PHE A 732 -34.13 2.34 -14.85
C PHE A 732 -34.40 3.79 -15.20
N GLN A 733 -35.61 4.27 -14.97
CA GLN A 733 -36.01 5.63 -15.31
C GLN A 733 -36.71 6.28 -14.13
N CYS A 734 -36.28 7.49 -13.79
CA CYS A 734 -36.88 8.31 -12.75
C CYS A 734 -37.26 9.68 -13.31
N ARG A 735 -38.32 10.28 -12.77
CA ARG A 735 -38.69 11.68 -13.03
C ARG A 735 -38.09 12.55 -11.95
N MET A 736 -37.41 13.62 -12.34
CA MET A 736 -36.74 14.53 -11.42
C MET A 736 -37.33 15.94 -11.53
N GLN A 737 -37.21 16.70 -10.45
CA GLN A 737 -37.72 18.05 -10.33
C GLN A 737 -36.55 18.99 -9.97
N PRO A 738 -36.03 19.74 -10.96
CA PRO A 738 -35.06 20.79 -10.71
C PRO A 738 -35.77 22.02 -10.14
N ALA A 739 -35.32 22.49 -8.98
CA ALA A 739 -35.78 23.70 -8.33
C ALA A 739 -34.90 24.91 -8.75
N PRO A 740 -35.42 26.15 -8.66
CA PRO A 740 -34.70 27.36 -9.08
C PRO A 740 -33.29 27.54 -8.50
N ASN A 741 -33.05 27.05 -7.28
CA ASN A 741 -31.75 27.13 -6.62
C ASN A 741 -30.64 26.32 -7.33
N VAL A 742 -30.96 25.39 -8.24
CA VAL A 742 -29.93 24.70 -9.05
C VAL A 742 -29.13 25.67 -9.93
N LEU A 743 -29.72 26.83 -10.25
CA LEU A 743 -29.12 27.89 -11.04
C LEU A 743 -28.17 28.81 -10.24
N ASP A 744 -28.14 28.70 -8.91
CA ASP A 744 -27.50 29.70 -8.04
C ASP A 744 -27.91 31.13 -8.47
N ASN A 745 -26.92 32.01 -8.70
CA ASN A 745 -27.13 33.35 -9.24
C ASN A 745 -26.83 33.44 -10.76
N ALA A 746 -26.60 32.30 -11.43
CA ALA A 746 -26.17 32.25 -12.81
C ALA A 746 -27.35 32.01 -13.78
N PRO A 747 -27.31 32.58 -15.00
CA PRO A 747 -28.37 32.38 -15.98
C PRO A 747 -28.42 30.96 -16.57
N LEU A 748 -27.29 30.26 -16.49
CA LEU A 748 -27.09 28.87 -16.86
C LEU A 748 -26.06 28.29 -15.90
N THR A 749 -26.31 27.10 -15.35
CA THR A 749 -25.35 26.37 -14.52
C THR A 749 -25.01 25.03 -15.12
N THR A 750 -23.79 24.56 -14.83
CA THR A 750 -23.36 23.19 -15.13
C THR A 750 -23.37 22.40 -13.83
N ARG A 751 -24.07 21.26 -13.82
CA ARG A 751 -24.06 20.33 -12.68
C ARG A 751 -23.75 18.92 -13.17
N TYR A 752 -23.41 18.04 -12.24
CA TYR A 752 -23.09 16.65 -12.53
C TYR A 752 -24.12 15.76 -11.86
N PHE A 753 -24.62 14.76 -12.58
CA PHE A 753 -25.28 13.61 -11.98
C PHE A 753 -24.22 12.56 -11.71
N ARG A 754 -24.28 11.88 -10.56
CA ARG A 754 -23.35 10.79 -10.23
C ARG A 754 -24.14 9.51 -10.00
N VAL A 755 -23.57 8.38 -10.40
CA VAL A 755 -24.17 7.06 -10.22
C VAL A 755 -23.10 6.10 -9.76
N ARG A 756 -23.42 5.33 -8.71
CA ARG A 756 -22.57 4.24 -8.21
C ARG A 756 -23.37 2.94 -8.31
N ALA A 757 -22.78 1.92 -8.92
CA ALA A 757 -23.34 0.58 -8.93
C ALA A 757 -22.39 -0.40 -8.25
N LYS A 758 -22.87 -1.14 -7.24
CA LYS A 758 -22.19 -2.33 -6.70
C LYS A 758 -22.97 -3.57 -7.13
N TYR A 759 -22.27 -4.58 -7.60
CA TYR A 759 -22.87 -5.81 -8.10
C TYR A 759 -21.92 -6.99 -7.90
N ASN A 760 -22.46 -8.21 -7.89
CA ASN A 760 -21.62 -9.39 -8.09
C ASN A 760 -21.54 -9.68 -9.58
N TYR A 761 -20.33 -9.85 -10.07
CA TYR A 761 -20.03 -10.22 -11.45
C TYR A 761 -19.58 -11.67 -11.49
N LEU A 762 -20.11 -12.44 -12.44
CA LEU A 762 -19.71 -13.81 -12.70
C LEU A 762 -18.86 -13.82 -13.96
N LEU A 763 -17.56 -14.06 -13.80
CA LEU A 763 -16.63 -14.29 -14.90
C LEU A 763 -16.60 -15.79 -15.22
N GLU A 764 -16.66 -16.16 -16.50
CA GLU A 764 -16.59 -17.54 -16.96
C GLU A 764 -15.53 -17.66 -18.06
N ASN A 765 -14.71 -18.71 -18.02
CA ASN A 765 -13.76 -19.02 -19.09
C ASN A 765 -13.56 -20.54 -19.18
N SER A 766 -13.36 -21.07 -20.37
CA SER A 766 -13.32 -22.52 -20.59
C SER A 766 -12.02 -23.00 -21.23
N VAL A 767 -11.59 -24.20 -20.84
CA VAL A 767 -10.45 -24.91 -21.41
C VAL A 767 -10.91 -26.26 -21.94
N GLN A 768 -10.50 -26.57 -23.16
CA GLN A 768 -10.72 -27.91 -23.72
C GLN A 768 -9.62 -28.85 -23.22
N VAL A 769 -10.04 -30.00 -22.68
CA VAL A 769 -9.15 -31.08 -22.24
C VAL A 769 -9.44 -32.31 -23.09
N VAL A 770 -8.39 -32.99 -23.55
CA VAL A 770 -8.52 -34.22 -24.35
C VAL A 770 -8.34 -35.41 -23.43
N VAL A 771 -9.35 -36.27 -23.33
CA VAL A 771 -9.29 -37.51 -22.55
C VAL A 771 -9.23 -38.70 -23.52
N GLU A 772 -8.23 -39.57 -23.40
CA GLU A 772 -8.05 -40.79 -24.19
C GLU A 772 -8.39 -42.03 -23.36
N LYS A 773 -8.77 -43.13 -24.01
CA LYS A 773 -8.98 -44.41 -23.29
C LYS A 773 -7.68 -44.86 -22.67
N SER A 774 -7.71 -45.24 -21.38
CA SER A 774 -6.55 -45.81 -20.72
C SER A 774 -6.01 -47.02 -21.51
N PRO A 775 -4.72 -47.04 -21.86
CA PRO A 775 -4.13 -48.16 -22.62
C PRO A 775 -4.21 -49.49 -21.85
N ILE A 776 -4.39 -49.45 -20.53
CA ILE A 776 -4.50 -50.64 -19.67
C ILE A 776 -5.79 -51.43 -19.97
N GLN A 777 -6.89 -50.77 -20.36
CA GLN A 777 -8.14 -51.48 -20.65
C GLN A 777 -8.14 -52.21 -22.00
N VAL A 778 -7.29 -51.79 -22.94
CA VAL A 778 -7.20 -52.44 -24.27
C VAL A 778 -6.38 -53.74 -24.20
N ALA A 779 -5.45 -53.84 -23.25
CA ALA A 779 -4.56 -55.00 -23.12
C ALA A 779 -5.16 -56.20 -22.36
N LEU A 780 -6.26 -56.02 -21.62
CA LEU A 780 -6.85 -57.06 -20.74
C LEU A 780 -7.99 -57.88 -21.39
N GLY A 781 -8.26 -57.70 -22.69
CA GLY A 781 -9.31 -58.42 -23.43
C GLY A 781 -8.91 -59.80 -23.98
N GLY A 782 -7.69 -60.29 -23.74
CA GLY A 782 -7.21 -61.59 -24.23
C GLY A 782 -7.19 -62.67 -23.14
N GLN A 783 -7.98 -63.73 -23.30
CA GLN A 783 -8.04 -64.91 -22.41
C GLN A 783 -6.67 -65.59 -22.24
N GLN A 784 -6.24 -65.86 -21.00
CA GLN A 784 -5.23 -66.89 -20.69
C GLN A 784 -5.46 -67.56 -19.31
N PRO A 785 -4.95 -68.79 -19.10
CA PRO A 785 -5.50 -69.81 -18.22
C PRO A 785 -4.89 -69.84 -16.82
N ALA A 786 -5.62 -70.47 -15.90
CA ALA A 786 -5.31 -70.60 -14.48
C ALA A 786 -4.08 -71.50 -14.18
N VAL A 787 -3.22 -71.07 -13.24
CA VAL A 787 -2.09 -71.83 -12.65
C VAL A 787 -1.97 -71.45 -11.15
N PRO A 788 -1.56 -72.38 -10.25
CA PRO A 788 -1.99 -72.40 -8.86
C PRO A 788 -1.09 -71.63 -7.87
N VAL A 789 -1.66 -71.46 -6.67
CA VAL A 789 -1.29 -70.57 -5.57
C VAL A 789 -0.15 -71.12 -4.70
N VAL A 790 0.81 -70.27 -4.31
CA VAL A 790 1.75 -70.49 -3.19
C VAL A 790 1.80 -69.22 -2.32
N GLU A 791 1.61 -69.38 -1.02
CA GLU A 791 1.65 -68.35 0.03
C GLU A 791 3.08 -67.90 0.36
N THR A 792 3.27 -66.64 0.77
CA THR A 792 4.10 -66.25 1.94
C THR A 792 4.12 -64.73 2.21
N ASN A 793 4.21 -64.41 3.50
CA ASN A 793 4.24 -63.09 4.13
C ASN A 793 5.60 -62.40 3.96
N GLY A 794 5.65 -61.11 3.56
CA GLY A 794 6.90 -60.33 3.49
C GLY A 794 6.85 -58.95 2.76
N ALA A 795 5.74 -58.21 2.84
CA ALA A 795 5.41 -57.15 1.87
C ALA A 795 5.92 -55.71 2.18
N TYR A 796 7.09 -55.53 2.83
CA TYR A 796 7.70 -54.20 2.92
C TYR A 796 9.12 -54.17 2.33
N GLU A 797 9.92 -55.22 2.52
CA GLU A 797 11.25 -55.35 1.90
C GLU A 797 11.16 -55.71 0.40
N ALA A 798 10.12 -56.44 -0.02
CA ALA A 798 9.95 -56.87 -1.41
C ALA A 798 9.61 -55.71 -2.38
N SER A 799 8.85 -54.71 -1.93
CA SER A 799 8.49 -53.53 -2.74
C SER A 799 9.65 -52.59 -2.99
N VAL A 800 10.66 -52.59 -2.11
CA VAL A 800 11.86 -51.74 -2.25
C VAL A 800 12.94 -52.47 -3.07
N ALA A 801 13.06 -53.79 -2.93
CA ALA A 801 13.96 -54.62 -3.74
C ALA A 801 13.50 -54.75 -5.21
N ALA A 802 12.19 -54.75 -5.48
CA ALA A 802 11.64 -54.86 -6.83
C ALA A 802 11.84 -53.60 -7.71
N LEU A 803 12.17 -52.45 -7.12
CA LEU A 803 12.38 -51.18 -7.83
C LEU A 803 13.84 -50.94 -8.27
N ALA A 804 14.79 -51.75 -7.80
CA ALA A 804 16.22 -51.56 -8.04
C ALA A 804 16.67 -51.74 -9.51
N PRO A 805 16.07 -52.61 -10.35
CA PRO A 805 16.53 -52.79 -11.74
C PRO A 805 15.92 -51.80 -12.77
N MET A 806 14.90 -51.01 -12.41
CA MET A 806 14.02 -50.35 -13.40
C MET A 806 14.28 -48.85 -13.61
N LEU A 807 15.06 -48.21 -12.74
CA LEU A 807 15.55 -46.83 -12.91
C LEU A 807 16.86 -46.86 -13.70
N ASN A 808 16.82 -47.15 -15.00
CA ASN A 808 18.00 -47.15 -15.88
C ASN A 808 18.13 -45.79 -16.61
N PRO A 809 19.08 -44.92 -16.23
CA PRO A 809 19.71 -44.03 -17.20
C PRO A 809 20.51 -44.90 -18.18
N ALA A 810 20.52 -44.55 -19.47
CA ALA A 810 21.50 -45.09 -20.42
C ALA A 810 22.93 -44.98 -19.85
N ASP A 811 23.82 -45.91 -20.23
CA ASP A 811 25.22 -46.11 -19.80
C ASP A 811 26.08 -44.83 -19.70
N THR A 812 25.77 -44.01 -18.73
CA THR A 812 26.50 -42.80 -18.36
C THR A 812 27.19 -43.10 -17.05
N ALA A 813 28.43 -42.61 -16.89
CA ALA A 813 29.22 -42.83 -15.68
C ALA A 813 28.45 -42.43 -14.40
N THR A 814 27.59 -41.41 -14.48
CA THR A 814 26.68 -40.99 -13.40
C THR A 814 25.65 -42.05 -13.03
N GLY A 815 25.01 -42.70 -14.00
CA GLY A 815 24.01 -43.76 -13.74
C GLY A 815 24.61 -45.05 -13.19
N ILE A 816 25.89 -45.32 -13.47
CA ILE A 816 26.62 -46.45 -12.85
C ILE A 816 26.88 -46.15 -11.37
N ARG A 817 27.43 -44.96 -11.07
CA ARG A 817 27.73 -44.53 -9.69
C ARG A 817 26.47 -44.34 -8.84
N GLU A 818 25.38 -43.85 -9.43
CA GLU A 818 24.07 -43.81 -8.76
C GLU A 818 23.62 -45.18 -8.26
N ARG A 819 23.77 -46.22 -9.08
CA ARG A 819 23.42 -47.60 -8.70
C ARG A 819 24.34 -48.17 -7.63
N GLU A 820 25.63 -47.86 -7.70
CA GLU A 820 26.63 -48.31 -6.72
C GLU A 820 26.30 -47.83 -5.30
N TYR A 821 25.85 -46.57 -5.17
CA TYR A 821 25.61 -45.93 -3.87
C TYR A 821 24.13 -45.92 -3.43
N ASP A 822 23.20 -46.39 -4.26
CA ASP A 822 21.75 -46.37 -3.97
C ASP A 822 21.39 -47.09 -2.67
N GLN A 823 22.08 -48.19 -2.35
CA GLN A 823 21.89 -48.94 -1.10
C GLN A 823 22.14 -48.09 0.15
N TYR A 824 23.18 -47.25 0.12
CA TYR A 824 23.51 -46.35 1.23
C TYR A 824 22.45 -45.26 1.36
N VAL A 825 21.95 -44.74 0.24
CA VAL A 825 20.88 -43.73 0.23
C VAL A 825 19.58 -44.29 0.82
N ARG A 826 19.21 -45.53 0.51
CA ARG A 826 18.02 -46.19 1.10
C ARG A 826 18.18 -46.40 2.61
N ALA A 827 19.32 -46.92 3.04
CA ALA A 827 19.61 -47.15 4.45
C ALA A 827 19.58 -45.85 5.27
N ALA A 828 20.17 -44.77 4.73
CA ALA A 828 20.17 -43.45 5.36
C ALA A 828 18.77 -42.82 5.40
N ALA A 829 18.01 -42.89 4.29
CA ALA A 829 16.63 -42.40 4.23
C ALA A 829 15.74 -43.07 5.29
N GLN A 830 15.84 -44.39 5.40
CA GLN A 830 15.05 -45.18 6.35
C GLN A 830 15.46 -44.91 7.80
N SER A 831 16.76 -44.89 8.10
CA SER A 831 17.27 -44.70 9.47
C SER A 831 17.01 -43.28 10.00
N GLN A 832 17.08 -42.26 9.15
CA GLN A 832 16.87 -40.86 9.54
C GLN A 832 15.43 -40.38 9.36
N GLY A 833 14.56 -41.16 8.70
CA GLY A 833 13.20 -40.76 8.38
C GLY A 833 13.13 -39.59 7.39
N ILE A 834 14.05 -39.56 6.42
CA ILE A 834 14.15 -38.55 5.38
C ILE A 834 13.64 -39.12 4.05
N ASP A 835 13.03 -38.28 3.22
CA ASP A 835 12.56 -38.67 1.90
C ASP A 835 13.75 -39.17 1.05
N TYR A 836 13.64 -40.41 0.57
CA TYR A 836 14.68 -41.06 -0.25
C TYR A 836 15.02 -40.25 -1.52
N LEU A 837 14.03 -39.63 -2.17
CA LEU A 837 14.25 -38.82 -3.38
C LEU A 837 14.93 -37.51 -3.07
N LEU A 838 14.75 -36.98 -1.86
CA LEU A 838 15.45 -35.77 -1.42
C LEU A 838 16.95 -36.05 -1.26
N ILE A 839 17.32 -37.15 -0.61
CA ILE A 839 18.74 -37.53 -0.48
C ILE A 839 19.37 -37.69 -1.88
N LYS A 840 18.68 -38.39 -2.81
CA LYS A 840 19.15 -38.53 -4.19
C LYS A 840 19.29 -37.20 -4.93
N ALA A 841 18.35 -36.28 -4.75
CA ALA A 841 18.38 -34.97 -5.38
C ALA A 841 19.57 -34.12 -4.88
N ILE A 842 19.88 -34.21 -3.59
CA ILE A 842 21.05 -33.55 -2.99
C ILE A 842 22.34 -34.20 -3.49
N THR A 843 22.46 -35.53 -3.43
CA THR A 843 23.65 -36.24 -3.95
C THR A 843 23.91 -35.91 -5.42
N GLN A 844 22.85 -35.82 -6.22
CA GLN A 844 22.95 -35.43 -7.63
C GLN A 844 23.41 -33.97 -7.81
N ALA A 845 22.95 -33.05 -6.96
CA ALA A 845 23.32 -31.63 -7.02
C ALA A 845 24.74 -31.36 -6.51
N GLU A 846 25.17 -32.05 -5.46
CA GLU A 846 26.46 -31.83 -4.79
C GLU A 846 27.63 -32.44 -5.54
N SER A 847 27.53 -33.71 -5.92
CA SER A 847 28.69 -34.49 -6.38
C SER A 847 28.51 -35.13 -7.75
N GLN A 848 27.30 -35.10 -8.31
CA GLN A 848 26.95 -35.93 -9.47
C GLN A 848 27.34 -37.40 -9.27
N TRP A 849 27.16 -37.90 -8.04
CA TRP A 849 27.50 -39.24 -7.58
C TRP A 849 29.01 -39.57 -7.56
N ASP A 850 29.89 -38.57 -7.50
CA ASP A 850 31.33 -38.78 -7.34
C ASP A 850 31.76 -38.62 -5.87
N SER A 851 32.09 -39.72 -5.21
CA SER A 851 32.46 -39.72 -3.79
C SER A 851 33.81 -39.04 -3.50
N ASN A 852 34.59 -38.69 -4.52
CA ASN A 852 35.87 -38.00 -4.38
C ASN A 852 35.77 -36.49 -4.57
N VAL A 853 34.57 -35.95 -4.81
CA VAL A 853 34.36 -34.49 -4.92
C VAL A 853 34.72 -33.83 -3.59
N GLN A 854 35.46 -32.74 -3.71
CA GLN A 854 35.80 -31.87 -2.61
C GLN A 854 35.74 -30.43 -3.09
N THR A 855 35.06 -29.59 -2.32
CA THR A 855 34.90 -28.17 -2.60
C THR A 855 35.46 -27.42 -1.40
N TYR A 856 36.42 -26.54 -1.64
CA TYR A 856 37.00 -25.70 -0.59
C TYR A 856 36.16 -24.43 -0.44
N ASP A 857 35.64 -24.20 0.76
CA ASP A 857 35.02 -22.94 1.12
C ASP A 857 36.08 -22.01 1.70
N SER A 858 36.38 -20.93 0.97
CA SER A 858 37.38 -19.97 1.39
C SER A 858 36.94 -19.10 2.57
N GLU A 859 35.63 -18.94 2.82
CA GLU A 859 35.12 -18.09 3.89
C GLU A 859 35.29 -18.77 5.25
N ASP A 860 34.91 -20.06 5.33
CA ASP A 860 34.99 -20.85 6.57
C ASP A 860 36.32 -21.61 6.71
N SER A 861 37.19 -21.55 5.70
CA SER A 861 38.42 -22.36 5.63
C SER A 861 38.15 -23.87 5.79
N ASP A 862 36.99 -24.32 5.32
CA ASP A 862 36.52 -25.70 5.43
C ASP A 862 36.38 -26.39 4.05
N TYR A 863 36.23 -27.70 4.05
CA TYR A 863 36.02 -28.51 2.86
C TYR A 863 34.69 -29.25 2.94
N SER A 864 33.83 -29.04 1.95
CA SER A 864 32.68 -29.92 1.68
C SER A 864 33.16 -31.12 0.87
N VAL A 865 32.98 -32.34 1.39
CA VAL A 865 33.53 -33.55 0.79
C VAL A 865 32.43 -34.57 0.50
N GLY A 866 32.65 -35.39 -0.53
CA GLY A 866 31.91 -36.62 -0.79
C GLY A 866 30.56 -36.43 -1.47
N LEU A 867 29.75 -37.48 -1.43
CA LEU A 867 28.52 -37.61 -2.21
C LEU A 867 27.47 -36.53 -1.92
N MET A 868 27.32 -36.12 -0.66
CA MET A 868 26.35 -35.12 -0.20
C MET A 868 27.00 -33.77 0.16
N GLY A 869 28.27 -33.56 -0.18
CA GLY A 869 28.95 -32.27 0.03
C GLY A 869 28.99 -31.84 1.50
N VAL A 870 29.18 -32.78 2.43
CA VAL A 870 29.17 -32.48 3.87
C VAL A 870 30.47 -31.78 4.27
N SER A 871 30.38 -30.62 4.92
CA SER A 871 31.55 -29.91 5.46
C SER A 871 32.21 -30.71 6.59
N VAL A 872 33.53 -30.59 6.78
CA VAL A 872 34.23 -31.30 7.85
C VAL A 872 33.74 -30.82 9.22
N ASP A 873 33.47 -29.52 9.36
CA ASP A 873 32.99 -28.95 10.61
C ASP A 873 31.59 -29.45 10.96
N ILE A 874 30.66 -29.49 9.99
CA ILE A 874 29.34 -30.10 10.18
C ILE A 874 29.48 -31.59 10.53
N ALA A 875 30.39 -32.32 9.86
CA ALA A 875 30.60 -33.73 10.15
C ALA A 875 31.13 -33.98 11.57
N LYS A 876 31.98 -33.09 12.09
CA LYS A 876 32.45 -33.13 13.48
C LYS A 876 31.34 -32.76 14.46
N GLU A 877 30.64 -31.66 14.21
CA GLU A 877 29.53 -31.17 15.05
C GLU A 877 28.42 -32.22 15.19
N ARG A 878 28.13 -32.96 14.12
CA ARG A 878 27.11 -34.03 14.11
C ARG A 878 27.65 -35.39 14.55
N GLY A 879 28.91 -35.47 14.98
CA GLY A 879 29.53 -36.70 15.48
C GLY A 879 29.70 -37.79 14.40
N CYS A 880 29.66 -37.42 13.12
CA CYS A 880 29.96 -38.33 12.02
C CYS A 880 31.45 -38.64 11.93
N VAL A 881 32.26 -37.68 12.38
CA VAL A 881 33.71 -37.76 12.50
C VAL A 881 34.09 -37.31 13.92
N PRO A 882 35.10 -37.89 14.58
CA PRO A 882 35.56 -37.41 15.89
C PRO A 882 35.92 -35.93 15.86
N GLU A 883 35.48 -35.20 16.88
CA GLU A 883 35.66 -33.75 17.01
C GLU A 883 37.14 -33.33 16.97
N ASP A 884 38.01 -34.16 17.56
CA ASP A 884 39.46 -34.00 17.63
C ASP A 884 40.23 -34.53 16.40
N MET A 885 39.54 -35.06 15.39
CA MET A 885 40.19 -35.59 14.19
C MET A 885 40.85 -34.49 13.35
N ASP A 886 42.07 -34.74 12.89
CA ASP A 886 42.76 -33.85 11.94
C ASP A 886 41.92 -33.61 10.68
N GLN A 887 41.89 -32.36 10.19
CA GLN A 887 41.02 -31.97 9.08
C GLN A 887 41.34 -32.76 7.80
N ALA A 888 42.61 -33.12 7.54
CA ALA A 888 42.94 -33.94 6.38
C ALA A 888 42.41 -35.37 6.51
N LEU A 889 42.48 -35.96 7.71
CA LEU A 889 41.95 -37.29 7.99
C LEU A 889 40.42 -37.32 7.95
N ALA A 890 39.78 -36.26 8.46
CA ALA A 890 38.33 -36.10 8.40
C ALA A 890 37.83 -36.00 6.94
N ARG A 891 38.53 -35.24 6.09
CA ARG A 891 38.24 -35.20 4.64
C ARG A 891 38.36 -36.57 3.99
N ASP A 892 39.41 -37.32 4.31
CA ASP A 892 39.59 -38.66 3.73
C ASP A 892 38.49 -39.63 4.18
N MET A 893 38.09 -39.55 5.46
CA MET A 893 36.98 -40.33 6.00
C MET A 893 35.64 -39.98 5.36
N LEU A 894 35.41 -38.72 4.98
CA LEU A 894 34.20 -38.27 4.31
C LEU A 894 34.13 -38.63 2.82
N LYS A 895 35.20 -39.16 2.20
CA LYS A 895 35.14 -39.74 0.85
C LYS A 895 34.51 -41.12 0.82
N ASP A 896 34.38 -41.77 1.98
CA ASP A 896 33.64 -43.02 2.10
C ASP A 896 32.14 -42.78 1.82
N PRO A 897 31.56 -43.39 0.77
CA PRO A 897 30.18 -43.16 0.34
C PRO A 897 29.15 -43.33 1.45
N GLU A 898 29.28 -44.39 2.25
CA GLU A 898 28.35 -44.75 3.30
C GLU A 898 28.38 -43.74 4.44
N LYS A 899 29.57 -43.42 4.95
CA LYS A 899 29.74 -42.42 6.02
C LYS A 899 29.24 -41.05 5.56
N ASN A 900 29.55 -40.66 4.32
CA ASN A 900 29.15 -39.37 3.80
C ASN A 900 27.63 -39.22 3.69
N ILE A 901 26.97 -40.22 3.09
CA ILE A 901 25.51 -40.21 2.94
C ILE A 901 24.80 -40.25 4.29
N ASN A 902 25.27 -41.10 5.22
CA ASN A 902 24.69 -41.17 6.57
C ASN A 902 24.85 -39.84 7.32
N CYS A 903 26.00 -39.17 7.16
CA CYS A 903 26.22 -37.87 7.79
C CYS A 903 25.33 -36.77 7.20
N GLY A 904 25.26 -36.68 5.86
CA GLY A 904 24.40 -35.70 5.19
C GLY A 904 22.91 -35.91 5.52
N ALA A 905 22.47 -37.17 5.62
CA ALA A 905 21.10 -37.50 6.04
C ALA A 905 20.83 -37.13 7.51
N ALA A 906 21.78 -37.35 8.41
CA ALA A 906 21.66 -36.93 9.81
C ALA A 906 21.58 -35.39 9.93
N TYR A 907 22.34 -34.65 9.13
CA TYR A 907 22.27 -33.19 9.07
C TYR A 907 20.91 -32.70 8.52
N LEU A 908 20.38 -33.33 7.47
CA LEU A 908 19.02 -33.02 6.98
C LEU A 908 17.94 -33.25 8.03
N LYS A 909 18.05 -34.33 8.82
CA LYS A 909 17.13 -34.62 9.91
C LYS A 909 17.17 -33.54 10.97
N TYR A 910 18.36 -33.07 11.32
CA TYR A 910 18.54 -31.96 12.25
C TYR A 910 17.86 -30.67 11.74
N LEU A 911 18.10 -30.26 10.49
CA LEU A 911 17.46 -29.08 9.91
C LEU A 911 15.93 -29.20 9.84
N LEU A 912 15.42 -30.41 9.55
CA LEU A 912 13.99 -30.70 9.55
C LEU A 912 13.38 -30.57 10.97
N ASP A 913 14.11 -30.98 12.00
CA ASP A 913 13.67 -30.84 13.39
C ASP A 913 13.66 -29.36 13.83
N ILE A 914 14.65 -28.57 13.41
CA ILE A 914 14.65 -27.11 13.63
C ILE A 914 13.43 -26.46 12.96
N GLN A 915 13.15 -26.81 11.70
CA GLN A 915 12.01 -26.29 10.96
C GLN A 915 10.67 -26.62 11.65
N LYS A 916 10.57 -27.81 12.28
CA LYS A 916 9.39 -28.21 13.06
C LYS A 916 9.29 -27.49 14.41
N ALA A 917 10.42 -27.27 15.07
CA ALA A 917 10.47 -26.65 16.40
C ALA A 917 10.17 -25.14 16.35
N ARG A 918 10.60 -24.43 15.29
CA ARG A 918 10.37 -22.99 15.15
C ARG A 918 9.07 -22.73 14.39
N GLN A 919 7.99 -22.36 15.10
CA GLN A 919 6.66 -22.10 14.53
C GLN A 919 6.63 -21.03 13.42
N ASN A 920 7.64 -20.18 13.35
CA ASN A 920 7.76 -19.11 12.36
C ASN A 920 8.54 -19.53 11.10
N MET A 921 9.22 -20.69 11.09
CA MET A 921 9.90 -21.13 9.88
C MET A 921 8.90 -21.70 8.87
N ARG A 922 9.05 -21.28 7.62
CA ARG A 922 8.23 -21.81 6.52
C ARG A 922 8.55 -23.30 6.32
N PRO A 923 7.55 -24.21 6.46
CA PRO A 923 7.76 -25.62 6.18
C PRO A 923 7.93 -25.84 4.67
N GLY A 924 8.79 -26.80 4.31
CA GLY A 924 8.95 -27.25 2.92
C GLY A 924 10.39 -27.41 2.47
N ILE A 925 10.54 -28.18 1.38
CA ILE A 925 11.82 -28.60 0.80
C ILE A 925 12.73 -27.42 0.44
N ARG A 926 12.17 -26.31 -0.08
CA ARG A 926 12.95 -25.13 -0.46
C ARG A 926 13.68 -24.51 0.73
N ASN A 927 12.99 -24.37 1.87
CA ASN A 927 13.61 -23.77 3.05
C ASN A 927 14.63 -24.73 3.68
N LEU A 928 14.34 -26.03 3.67
CA LEU A 928 15.27 -27.07 4.11
C LEU A 928 16.57 -27.06 3.30
N MET A 929 16.48 -26.88 1.97
CA MET A 929 17.66 -26.77 1.10
C MET A 929 18.41 -25.46 1.28
N GLY A 930 17.69 -24.38 1.59
CA GLY A 930 18.30 -23.12 1.99
C GLY A 930 19.17 -23.30 3.23
N GLY A 931 18.69 -24.07 4.20
CA GLY A 931 19.45 -24.45 5.40
C GLY A 931 20.62 -25.38 5.15
N TYR A 932 20.44 -26.35 4.26
CA TYR A 932 21.47 -27.35 3.96
C TYR A 932 22.72 -26.71 3.35
N TYR A 933 22.55 -25.82 2.38
CA TYR A 933 23.67 -25.13 1.71
C TYR A 933 24.05 -23.81 2.38
N GLY A 934 23.10 -23.07 2.95
CA GLY A 934 23.31 -21.72 3.49
C GLY A 934 23.37 -21.63 5.02
N SER A 935 23.55 -22.77 5.72
CA SER A 935 23.45 -22.92 7.18
C SER A 935 22.04 -22.67 7.76
N GLU A 936 21.85 -22.96 9.05
CA GLU A 936 20.58 -22.69 9.76
C GLU A 936 20.08 -21.26 9.58
N ASP A 937 20.99 -20.28 9.54
CA ASP A 937 20.66 -18.86 9.44
C ASP A 937 19.96 -18.50 8.13
N ALA A 938 20.23 -19.22 7.05
CA ALA A 938 19.55 -19.04 5.78
C ALA A 938 18.04 -19.33 5.90
N MET A 939 17.66 -20.28 6.76
CA MET A 939 16.27 -20.70 6.95
C MET A 939 15.42 -19.68 7.72
N GLU A 940 16.08 -18.71 8.38
CA GLU A 940 15.41 -17.68 9.14
C GLU A 940 14.75 -16.65 8.23
N ASP A 941 13.72 -16.01 8.75
CA ASP A 941 13.02 -14.93 8.08
C ASP A 941 13.91 -13.69 7.92
N SER A 942 13.86 -13.05 6.75
CA SER A 942 14.63 -11.83 6.49
C SER A 942 14.09 -10.65 7.32
N SER A 943 14.95 -10.03 8.14
CA SER A 943 14.61 -8.84 8.95
C SER A 943 14.55 -7.55 8.13
N THR A 944 15.06 -7.56 6.89
CA THR A 944 15.16 -6.38 6.02
C THR A 944 13.96 -6.32 5.07
N VAL A 945 12.99 -5.48 5.40
CA VAL A 945 11.91 -5.08 4.48
C VAL A 945 12.55 -4.32 3.30
N PRO A 946 12.32 -4.70 2.03
CA PRO A 946 12.93 -4.02 0.89
C PRO A 946 12.40 -2.59 0.78
N GLU A 947 13.20 -1.60 1.21
CA GLU A 947 12.78 -0.18 1.24
C GLU A 947 12.91 0.55 -0.12
N SER A 948 12.72 -0.12 -1.27
CA SER A 948 12.91 0.57 -2.56
C SER A 948 11.97 0.10 -3.68
N THR A 949 10.81 0.72 -3.72
CA THR A 949 10.02 1.22 -4.86
C THR A 949 8.64 1.49 -4.26
N GLY A 950 8.00 2.62 -4.60
CA GLY A 950 6.79 3.13 -3.93
C GLY A 950 5.51 2.28 -4.10
N THR A 951 5.62 0.96 -4.09
CA THR A 951 4.55 -0.03 -4.02
C THR A 951 4.54 -0.62 -2.61
N ALA A 952 3.45 -0.41 -1.88
CA ALA A 952 3.23 -1.04 -0.57
C ALA A 952 2.86 -2.51 -0.78
N THR A 953 3.85 -3.34 -1.12
CA THR A 953 3.71 -4.80 -1.14
C THR A 953 3.63 -5.28 0.31
N LEU A 954 2.66 -6.15 0.63
CA LEU A 954 2.75 -7.02 1.79
C LEU A 954 4.12 -7.69 1.74
N THR A 955 4.98 -7.42 2.73
CA THR A 955 6.23 -8.15 2.89
C THR A 955 5.87 -9.60 3.20
N LYS A 956 5.79 -10.40 2.14
CA LYS A 956 5.96 -11.83 2.24
C LYS A 956 7.26 -12.02 2.99
N VAL A 957 7.16 -12.48 4.23
CA VAL A 957 8.33 -12.84 5.02
C VAL A 957 8.97 -14.00 4.25
N VAL A 958 10.04 -13.68 3.54
CA VAL A 958 10.82 -14.62 2.76
C VAL A 958 12.04 -15.01 3.59
N PRO A 959 12.46 -16.29 3.56
CA PRO A 959 13.71 -16.69 4.20
C PRO A 959 14.88 -15.80 3.71
N LYS A 960 15.90 -15.61 4.54
CA LYS A 960 17.07 -14.77 4.21
C LYS A 960 17.69 -15.14 2.86
N TRP A 961 17.70 -16.43 2.50
CA TRP A 961 18.22 -16.89 1.22
C TRP A 961 17.36 -16.47 0.01
N GLU A 962 16.04 -16.31 0.16
CA GLU A 962 15.12 -15.96 -0.94
C GLU A 962 15.03 -14.43 -1.18
N ASN A 963 15.54 -13.59 -0.26
CA ASN A 963 15.55 -12.13 -0.43
C ASN A 963 16.57 -11.68 -1.50
N GLU A 964 16.07 -11.10 -2.60
CA GLU A 964 16.87 -10.64 -3.75
C GLU A 964 17.92 -9.57 -3.39
N LYS A 965 17.71 -8.80 -2.31
CA LYS A 965 18.67 -7.79 -1.86
C LYS A 965 19.84 -8.35 -1.05
N ASN A 966 19.75 -9.60 -0.57
CA ASN A 966 20.87 -10.26 0.10
C ASN A 966 21.83 -10.81 -0.95
N LEU A 967 22.88 -10.04 -1.24
CA LEU A 967 23.96 -10.41 -2.17
C LEU A 967 24.71 -11.69 -1.72
N GLY A 968 24.67 -12.04 -0.44
CA GLY A 968 25.39 -13.19 0.13
C GLY A 968 24.77 -14.58 -0.11
N TYR A 969 23.52 -14.70 -0.61
CA TYR A 969 22.85 -16.01 -0.78
C TYR A 969 22.54 -16.35 -2.25
N ALA A 970 23.24 -15.75 -3.21
CA ALA A 970 23.01 -16.01 -4.63
C ALA A 970 23.26 -17.49 -4.98
N GLU A 971 24.32 -18.07 -4.44
CA GLU A 971 24.67 -19.47 -4.65
C GLU A 971 23.65 -20.40 -3.98
N THR A 972 23.22 -20.10 -2.75
CA THR A 972 22.17 -20.84 -2.05
C THR A 972 20.87 -20.89 -2.86
N ARG A 973 20.47 -19.78 -3.52
CA ARG A 973 19.28 -19.78 -4.40
C ARG A 973 19.45 -20.70 -5.60
N ALA A 974 20.62 -20.66 -6.24
CA ALA A 974 20.93 -21.53 -7.37
C ALA A 974 20.90 -23.01 -6.95
N TYR A 975 21.50 -23.31 -5.80
CA TYR A 975 21.50 -24.63 -5.19
C TYR A 975 20.09 -25.14 -4.88
N VAL A 976 19.27 -24.35 -4.18
CA VAL A 976 17.87 -24.69 -3.85
C VAL A 976 17.08 -25.03 -5.11
N ASN A 977 17.22 -24.23 -6.16
CA ASN A 977 16.52 -24.47 -7.43
C ASN A 977 17.03 -25.73 -8.13
N SER A 978 18.33 -26.02 -8.07
CA SER A 978 18.94 -27.24 -8.60
C SER A 978 18.38 -28.50 -7.93
N VAL A 979 18.42 -28.55 -6.59
CA VAL A 979 17.91 -29.71 -5.82
C VAL A 979 16.42 -29.90 -6.04
N VAL A 980 15.61 -28.85 -6.01
CA VAL A 980 14.16 -28.95 -6.27
C VAL A 980 13.88 -29.45 -7.68
N THR A 981 14.68 -29.05 -8.65
CA THR A 981 14.57 -29.55 -10.03
C THR A 981 14.86 -31.04 -10.10
N PHE A 982 15.97 -31.51 -9.49
CA PHE A 982 16.29 -32.94 -9.44
C PHE A 982 15.26 -33.75 -8.67
N TYR A 983 14.76 -33.25 -7.54
CA TYR A 983 13.71 -33.89 -6.76
C TYR A 983 12.43 -34.09 -7.59
N ASN A 984 12.00 -33.05 -8.31
CA ASN A 984 10.83 -33.13 -9.17
C ASN A 984 11.05 -34.09 -10.35
N GLN A 985 12.24 -34.12 -10.95
CA GLN A 985 12.58 -35.07 -12.01
C GLN A 985 12.56 -36.53 -11.51
N LEU A 986 13.13 -36.79 -10.33
CA LEU A 986 13.11 -38.12 -9.71
C LEU A 986 11.68 -38.56 -9.37
N ARG A 987 10.86 -37.65 -8.85
CA ARG A 987 9.44 -37.90 -8.57
C ARG A 987 8.65 -38.20 -9.84
N GLN A 988 8.90 -37.46 -10.93
CA GLN A 988 8.30 -37.72 -12.24
C GLN A 988 8.72 -39.08 -12.81
N LYS A 989 9.99 -39.48 -12.66
CA LYS A 989 10.48 -40.80 -13.10
C LYS A 989 9.77 -41.94 -12.38
N ILE A 990 9.50 -41.81 -11.08
CA ILE A 990 8.78 -42.83 -10.32
C ILE A 990 7.29 -42.85 -10.69
N GLY A 991 6.68 -41.68 -10.90
CA GLY A 991 5.28 -41.57 -11.33
C GLY A 991 5.02 -42.11 -12.74
N THR A 992 6.03 -42.11 -13.62
CA THR A 992 5.92 -42.59 -15.01
C THR A 992 6.30 -44.06 -15.20
N GLN A 993 6.98 -44.69 -14.23
CA GLN A 993 7.44 -46.09 -14.36
C GLN A 993 6.57 -47.14 -13.67
N THR A 994 5.50 -46.75 -12.98
CA THR A 994 4.54 -47.71 -12.41
C THR A 994 3.57 -48.22 -13.49
N THR A 995 4.08 -49.12 -14.35
CA THR A 995 3.25 -49.99 -15.20
C THR A 995 2.82 -51.21 -14.37
N PRO A 996 1.57 -51.71 -14.45
CA PRO A 996 1.06 -52.72 -13.51
C PRO A 996 1.57 -54.12 -13.86
N GLN A 997 2.62 -54.59 -13.20
CA GLN A 997 2.94 -56.03 -13.21
C GLN A 997 3.29 -56.68 -11.87
N GLN A 998 3.32 -55.99 -10.72
CA GLN A 998 3.55 -56.66 -9.42
C GLN A 998 2.76 -56.06 -8.24
N ALA A 999 1.48 -55.77 -8.43
CA ALA A 999 0.57 -55.48 -7.32
C ALA A 999 -0.80 -56.15 -7.53
N LYS A 1000 -0.85 -57.47 -7.33
CA LYS A 1000 -2.10 -58.19 -7.07
C LYS A 1000 -1.85 -59.23 -5.99
N GLN A 1001 -2.05 -58.82 -4.74
CA GLN A 1001 -2.71 -59.63 -3.70
C GLN A 1001 -3.06 -58.71 -2.52
N GLY A 1002 -4.33 -58.31 -2.50
CA GLY A 1002 -5.01 -57.76 -1.35
C GLY A 1002 -6.44 -58.26 -1.45
N THR A 1003 -6.74 -59.36 -0.76
CA THR A 1003 -8.08 -59.92 -0.66
C THR A 1003 -9.00 -58.86 -0.05
N SER A 1004 -10.20 -58.70 -0.62
CA SER A 1004 -11.17 -57.74 -0.10
C SER A 1004 -11.53 -58.06 1.35
N ILE A 1005 -11.41 -57.09 2.25
CA ILE A 1005 -12.12 -57.07 3.53
C ILE A 1005 -13.59 -56.76 3.22
N SER A 1006 -14.29 -57.71 2.59
CA SER A 1006 -15.74 -57.64 2.39
C SER A 1006 -16.50 -58.74 3.14
N GLU A 1007 -15.80 -59.72 3.73
CA GLU A 1007 -16.42 -60.84 4.46
C GLU A 1007 -16.21 -60.84 5.99
N ILE A 1008 -15.74 -59.74 6.58
CA ILE A 1008 -15.82 -59.51 8.05
C ILE A 1008 -16.65 -58.25 8.31
N SER A 1009 -17.85 -58.18 7.75
CA SER A 1009 -18.79 -57.08 8.01
C SER A 1009 -20.10 -57.54 8.64
N GLN A 1010 -20.19 -58.79 9.08
CA GLN A 1010 -21.40 -59.28 9.71
C GLN A 1010 -21.12 -59.88 11.09
N GLN A 1011 -21.91 -59.41 12.05
CA GLN A 1011 -22.13 -59.95 13.40
C GLN A 1011 -21.31 -59.33 14.56
N ILE A 1012 -21.45 -58.02 14.75
CA ILE A 1012 -21.55 -57.45 16.11
C ILE A 1012 -22.92 -56.78 16.20
N THR A 1013 -23.80 -57.32 17.04
CA THR A 1013 -25.15 -56.78 17.24
C THR A 1013 -25.10 -55.82 18.42
N PHE A 1014 -25.49 -54.57 18.19
CA PHE A 1014 -25.68 -53.57 19.25
C PHE A 1014 -27.17 -53.46 19.57
N SER A 1015 -27.50 -53.45 20.86
CA SER A 1015 -28.85 -53.22 21.37
C SER A 1015 -28.83 -52.01 22.30
N LEU A 1016 -29.80 -51.12 22.10
CA LEU A 1016 -30.03 -49.94 22.94
C LEU A 1016 -31.33 -50.18 23.70
N GLU A 1017 -31.23 -50.34 25.01
CA GLU A 1017 -32.40 -50.40 25.88
C GLU A 1017 -32.55 -49.08 26.64
N TYR A 1018 -33.74 -48.49 26.55
CA TYR A 1018 -34.12 -47.33 27.35
C TYR A 1018 -35.04 -47.78 28.48
N SER A 1019 -34.61 -47.54 29.73
CA SER A 1019 -35.45 -47.81 30.89
C SER A 1019 -36.18 -46.55 31.33
N ALA A 1020 -37.51 -46.57 31.25
CA ALA A 1020 -38.35 -45.44 31.66
C ALA A 1020 -38.31 -45.18 33.18
N GLN A 1021 -38.02 -46.19 34.00
CA GLN A 1021 -37.93 -46.05 35.46
C GLN A 1021 -36.61 -45.44 35.94
N SER A 1022 -35.48 -45.75 35.29
CA SER A 1022 -34.17 -45.20 35.67
C SER A 1022 -33.74 -43.98 34.86
N LYS A 1023 -34.45 -43.69 33.75
CA LYS A 1023 -34.09 -42.68 32.74
C LYS A 1023 -32.66 -42.86 32.18
N GLN A 1024 -32.15 -44.08 32.16
CA GLN A 1024 -30.86 -44.41 31.56
C GLN A 1024 -31.04 -45.17 30.25
N VAL A 1025 -30.10 -44.94 29.32
CA VAL A 1025 -29.96 -45.68 28.07
C VAL A 1025 -28.76 -46.61 28.23
N THR A 1026 -28.97 -47.92 28.09
CA THR A 1026 -27.92 -48.93 28.21
C THR A 1026 -27.61 -49.49 26.83
N LEU A 1027 -26.32 -49.48 26.44
CA LEU A 1027 -25.83 -50.04 25.19
C LEU A 1027 -25.20 -51.41 25.49
N ALA A 1028 -25.77 -52.49 24.96
CA ALA A 1028 -25.22 -53.83 25.07
C ALA A 1028 -24.78 -54.37 23.71
N TRP A 1029 -23.65 -55.08 23.65
CA TRP A 1029 -23.19 -55.78 22.45
C TRP A 1029 -22.80 -57.22 22.77
N SER A 1030 -22.94 -58.11 21.79
CA SER A 1030 -22.52 -59.52 21.88
C SER A 1030 -21.65 -59.89 20.69
N VAL A 1031 -20.58 -60.66 20.93
CA VAL A 1031 -19.72 -61.25 19.90
C VAL A 1031 -19.90 -62.77 19.93
N PRO A 1032 -19.96 -63.49 18.80
CA PRO A 1032 -20.12 -64.95 18.79
C PRO A 1032 -18.96 -65.69 19.48
N PRO A 1033 -19.16 -66.91 20.01
CA PRO A 1033 -18.23 -67.58 20.93
C PRO A 1033 -16.90 -68.07 20.33
N SER A 1034 -16.59 -67.80 19.06
CA SER A 1034 -15.47 -68.42 18.34
C SER A 1034 -14.14 -67.64 18.40
N TYR A 1035 -14.01 -66.63 19.27
CA TYR A 1035 -12.77 -65.84 19.38
C TYR A 1035 -12.35 -65.68 20.85
N ALA A 1036 -11.12 -66.09 21.16
CA ALA A 1036 -10.56 -66.05 22.51
C ALA A 1036 -10.23 -64.59 22.95
N PRO A 1037 -10.35 -64.24 24.25
CA PRO A 1037 -10.56 -62.85 24.67
C PRO A 1037 -9.30 -61.99 24.85
N ASP A 1038 -8.09 -62.54 24.70
CA ASP A 1038 -6.93 -61.98 25.41
C ASP A 1038 -6.02 -61.04 24.61
N GLN A 1039 -6.40 -60.53 23.43
CA GLN A 1039 -5.43 -59.80 22.57
C GLN A 1039 -5.85 -58.47 21.92
N TYR A 1040 -6.93 -57.79 22.34
CA TYR A 1040 -7.23 -56.46 21.78
C TYR A 1040 -7.78 -55.47 22.82
N MET A 1041 -7.01 -54.43 23.14
CA MET A 1041 -7.52 -53.19 23.74
C MET A 1041 -7.53 -52.11 22.65
N GLY A 1042 -8.72 -51.65 22.24
CA GLY A 1042 -8.89 -50.55 21.30
C GLY A 1042 -10.15 -49.74 21.62
N THR A 1043 -10.07 -48.42 21.46
CA THR A 1043 -11.17 -47.48 21.76
C THR A 1043 -12.06 -47.29 20.53
N VAL A 1044 -13.38 -47.50 20.67
CA VAL A 1044 -14.37 -47.24 19.61
C VAL A 1044 -15.06 -45.90 19.87
N SER A 1045 -15.10 -45.01 18.87
CA SER A 1045 -15.85 -43.74 18.91
C SER A 1045 -16.97 -43.74 17.87
N LEU A 1046 -18.20 -43.46 18.29
CA LEU A 1046 -19.41 -43.43 17.46
C LEU A 1046 -19.90 -42.00 17.26
N TYR A 1047 -20.21 -41.61 16.03
CA TYR A 1047 -20.90 -40.37 15.68
C TYR A 1047 -22.28 -40.71 15.12
N TYR A 1048 -23.33 -40.00 15.55
CA TYR A 1048 -24.68 -40.15 15.00
C TYR A 1048 -25.24 -38.80 14.52
N SER A 1049 -26.11 -38.85 13.50
CA SER A 1049 -26.95 -37.74 13.06
C SER A 1049 -28.40 -38.22 13.04
N VAL A 1050 -29.33 -37.41 13.56
CA VAL A 1050 -30.76 -37.74 13.59
C VAL A 1050 -31.43 -37.06 12.39
N ALA A 1051 -31.71 -37.81 11.34
CA ALA A 1051 -32.52 -37.34 10.22
C ALA A 1051 -34.00 -37.70 10.44
N ARG A 1052 -34.88 -36.69 10.40
CA ARG A 1052 -36.33 -36.88 10.45
C ARG A 1052 -36.86 -37.04 9.02
N SER A 1053 -37.08 -38.28 8.58
CA SER A 1053 -37.72 -38.56 7.29
C SER A 1053 -39.25 -38.54 7.44
N ARG A 1054 -39.94 -37.77 6.59
CA ARG A 1054 -41.37 -37.91 6.31
C ARG A 1054 -41.51 -38.68 4.99
N ASN A 1055 -41.94 -39.92 5.06
CA ASN A 1055 -42.43 -40.65 3.89
C ASN A 1055 -43.89 -40.28 3.61
N GLY A 1056 -44.23 -40.08 2.34
CA GLY A 1056 -45.60 -39.96 1.85
C GLY A 1056 -45.61 -39.86 0.33
N ALA A 1057 -45.90 -40.97 -0.33
CA ALA A 1057 -46.04 -41.10 -1.77
C ALA A 1057 -47.41 -40.59 -2.27
N ALA A 1058 -47.50 -40.51 -3.59
CA ALA A 1058 -48.48 -39.87 -4.46
C ALA A 1058 -49.95 -40.30 -4.34
N GLU A 1059 -50.85 -39.36 -4.67
CA GLU A 1059 -52.05 -39.41 -5.55
C GLU A 1059 -52.72 -38.01 -5.39
N GLY A 1060 -52.99 -37.22 -6.43
CA GLY A 1060 -54.05 -37.41 -7.43
C GLY A 1060 -55.28 -36.55 -7.06
N GLY A 1061 -55.60 -35.52 -7.88
CA GLY A 1061 -56.97 -35.01 -8.01
C GLY A 1061 -57.36 -33.66 -7.39
N GLU A 1062 -57.81 -32.77 -8.28
CA GLU A 1062 -58.96 -31.84 -8.16
C GLU A 1062 -58.93 -30.57 -7.28
N ILE A 1063 -58.78 -29.45 -7.99
CA ILE A 1063 -59.67 -28.27 -8.05
C ILE A 1063 -60.64 -28.07 -6.86
N CYS A 1064 -60.50 -26.93 -6.18
CA CYS A 1064 -61.63 -26.06 -5.85
C CYS A 1064 -61.22 -24.58 -6.01
N PRO A 1065 -62.08 -23.74 -6.60
CA PRO A 1065 -61.74 -22.38 -7.01
C PRO A 1065 -61.93 -21.35 -5.90
N ASP A 1066 -61.38 -20.18 -6.16
CA ASP A 1066 -61.72 -18.90 -5.54
C ASP A 1066 -63.25 -18.73 -5.40
N PRO A 1067 -63.75 -18.13 -4.30
CA PRO A 1067 -64.39 -16.85 -4.54
C PRO A 1067 -64.18 -15.80 -3.44
N ALA A 1068 -63.91 -14.58 -3.91
CA ALA A 1068 -64.37 -13.35 -3.30
C ALA A 1068 -65.90 -13.36 -3.10
N THR A 1069 -66.37 -13.22 -1.85
CA THR A 1069 -67.37 -12.23 -1.39
C THR A 1069 -67.90 -12.58 0.01
N VAL A 1070 -67.87 -11.56 0.90
CA VAL A 1070 -68.67 -11.39 2.15
C VAL A 1070 -68.31 -12.28 3.36
N ALA A 1071 -68.04 -11.58 4.48
CA ALA A 1071 -67.74 -12.05 5.84
C ALA A 1071 -69.01 -12.52 6.61
N PRO A 1072 -68.97 -12.78 7.94
CA PRO A 1072 -68.00 -13.49 8.79
C PRO A 1072 -68.68 -14.59 9.63
N ALA A 1073 -68.09 -15.77 9.80
CA ALA A 1073 -68.40 -16.62 10.97
C ALA A 1073 -67.34 -17.69 11.21
N SER A 1074 -66.94 -17.78 12.47
CA SER A 1074 -66.09 -18.77 13.12
C SER A 1074 -66.39 -20.22 12.75
N TYR A 1075 -65.36 -20.99 12.38
CA TYR A 1075 -65.30 -22.41 12.71
C TYR A 1075 -63.97 -22.76 13.38
N LYS A 1076 -64.11 -23.12 14.66
CA LYS A 1076 -63.13 -23.73 15.55
C LYS A 1076 -63.06 -25.21 15.18
N CYS A 1077 -61.87 -25.75 14.94
CA CYS A 1077 -61.61 -27.18 15.13
C CYS A 1077 -60.83 -27.33 16.45
N VAL A 1078 -61.49 -27.98 17.40
CA VAL A 1078 -61.10 -28.41 18.74
C VAL A 1078 -61.36 -29.93 18.67
N ASP A 1079 -60.58 -30.89 19.16
CA ASP A 1079 -59.77 -31.00 20.37
C ASP A 1079 -58.82 -32.22 20.25
N THR A 1080 -57.72 -32.19 21.03
CA THR A 1080 -57.00 -33.31 21.68
C THR A 1080 -56.79 -34.68 21.01
N LEU A 1081 -55.52 -35.14 21.01
CA LEU A 1081 -55.13 -36.55 20.97
C LEU A 1081 -54.37 -36.93 22.27
N PRO A 1082 -54.38 -38.23 22.68
CA PRO A 1082 -54.22 -38.67 24.05
C PRO A 1082 -52.76 -38.90 24.49
N ASN A 1083 -52.54 -38.86 25.81
CA ASN A 1083 -51.30 -39.27 26.47
C ASN A 1083 -50.93 -40.72 26.12
N PRO A 1084 -49.64 -41.04 25.86
CA PRO A 1084 -49.20 -42.43 25.74
C PRO A 1084 -49.12 -43.11 27.12
N LEU A 1085 -49.52 -44.39 27.14
CA LEU A 1085 -49.49 -45.28 28.30
C LEU A 1085 -48.04 -45.63 28.71
N PRO A 1086 -47.76 -45.88 30.00
CA PRO A 1086 -46.50 -46.42 30.45
C PRO A 1086 -46.54 -47.94 30.26
N ASP A 1087 -45.75 -48.48 29.30
CA ASP A 1087 -45.25 -49.87 29.20
C ASP A 1087 -45.05 -50.35 27.74
N GLU A 1088 -44.62 -49.46 26.83
CA GLU A 1088 -44.15 -49.87 25.49
C GLU A 1088 -42.63 -49.80 25.39
N THR A 1089 -42.01 -50.93 25.01
CA THR A 1089 -40.59 -51.03 24.69
C THR A 1089 -40.40 -50.80 23.19
N TYR A 1090 -39.62 -49.78 22.82
CA TYR A 1090 -39.29 -49.51 21.41
C TYR A 1090 -37.90 -50.05 21.07
N THR A 1091 -37.81 -50.94 20.10
CA THR A 1091 -36.54 -51.46 19.57
C THR A 1091 -36.16 -50.69 18.30
N TYR A 1092 -35.00 -50.04 18.31
CA TYR A 1092 -34.45 -49.37 17.12
C TYR A 1092 -33.25 -50.15 16.59
N THR A 1093 -33.29 -50.53 15.31
CA THR A 1093 -32.15 -51.18 14.65
C THR A 1093 -31.28 -50.11 13.98
N LEU A 1094 -30.03 -49.97 14.42
CA LEU A 1094 -29.03 -49.10 13.81
C LEU A 1094 -28.03 -49.96 13.03
N SER A 1095 -27.90 -49.72 11.72
CA SER A 1095 -26.86 -50.30 10.88
C SER A 1095 -25.78 -49.25 10.62
N GLY A 1096 -24.54 -49.51 11.05
CA GLY A 1096 -23.37 -48.68 10.75
C GLY A 1096 -22.14 -49.55 10.50
N THR A 1097 -21.28 -49.11 9.59
CA THR A 1097 -20.04 -49.80 9.21
C THR A 1097 -18.87 -49.26 10.05
N ALA A 1098 -18.10 -50.13 10.69
CA ALA A 1098 -16.89 -49.76 11.43
C ALA A 1098 -15.73 -49.45 10.47
N ILE A 1099 -15.00 -48.36 10.72
CA ILE A 1099 -13.76 -48.02 10.00
C ILE A 1099 -12.58 -48.24 10.95
N SER A 1100 -11.64 -49.09 10.56
CA SER A 1100 -10.39 -49.32 11.29
C SER A 1100 -9.37 -48.22 10.97
N TYR A 1101 -8.76 -47.64 12.01
CA TYR A 1101 -7.63 -46.71 11.90
C TYR A 1101 -6.33 -47.44 12.25
N ASN A 1102 -5.28 -47.25 11.45
CA ASN A 1102 -3.91 -47.64 11.79
C ASN A 1102 -3.08 -46.36 12.02
N GLY A 1103 -2.23 -46.36 13.06
CA GLY A 1103 -1.52 -45.19 13.61
C GLY A 1103 -0.72 -44.35 12.60
N ASN A 1104 -0.42 -43.08 12.79
CA ASN A 1104 0.07 -42.39 13.98
C ASN A 1104 -0.31 -40.89 13.97
N ASN A 1105 -0.26 -40.30 15.18
CA ASN A 1105 -0.33 -38.88 15.56
C ASN A 1105 -1.65 -38.38 16.17
N VAL A 1106 -1.55 -38.16 17.48
CA VAL A 1106 -2.49 -37.47 18.37
C VAL A 1106 -2.51 -35.97 18.07
N PHE A 1107 -3.70 -35.34 17.99
CA PHE A 1107 -3.94 -33.99 18.54
C PHE A 1107 -5.45 -33.70 18.75
N ALA A 1108 -5.74 -33.14 19.93
CA ALA A 1108 -6.90 -32.36 20.37
C ALA A 1108 -8.29 -33.02 20.48
N THR A 1109 -8.60 -33.51 21.68
CA THR A 1109 -9.95 -33.68 22.21
C THR A 1109 -10.64 -32.31 22.38
N LYS A 1110 -11.79 -32.12 21.73
CA LYS A 1110 -12.73 -31.02 22.06
C LYS A 1110 -13.92 -31.64 22.79
N GLN A 1111 -14.03 -31.38 24.10
CA GLN A 1111 -15.21 -31.75 24.88
C GLN A 1111 -16.43 -30.99 24.33
N ALA A 1112 -17.46 -31.73 23.90
CA ALA A 1112 -18.78 -31.16 23.69
C ALA A 1112 -19.58 -31.29 24.99
N SER A 1113 -19.84 -30.17 25.66
CA SER A 1113 -20.78 -30.11 26.79
C SER A 1113 -22.19 -29.90 26.25
N VAL A 1114 -23.09 -30.84 26.55
CA VAL A 1114 -24.52 -30.73 26.27
C VAL A 1114 -25.17 -29.92 27.40
N ARG A 1115 -25.74 -28.75 27.08
CA ARG A 1115 -26.53 -27.94 28.02
C ARG A 1115 -28.01 -28.23 27.80
N ILE A 1116 -28.67 -28.76 28.82
CA ILE A 1116 -30.13 -28.98 28.85
C ILE A 1116 -30.80 -27.63 29.21
N PRO A 1117 -31.87 -27.20 28.51
CA PRO A 1117 -32.60 -25.98 28.86
C PRO A 1117 -33.37 -26.17 30.17
N PRO A 1118 -33.41 -25.17 31.08
CA PRO A 1118 -34.26 -25.26 32.26
C PRO A 1118 -35.74 -25.06 31.86
N LEU A 1119 -36.59 -25.96 32.36
CA LEU A 1119 -38.05 -25.81 32.35
C LEU A 1119 -38.49 -24.71 33.33
N PRO A 1120 -39.66 -24.07 33.10
CA PRO A 1120 -40.07 -22.88 33.84
C PRO A 1120 -40.42 -23.23 35.29
N SER A 1121 -39.88 -22.45 36.23
CA SER A 1121 -40.33 -22.47 37.64
C SER A 1121 -41.33 -21.32 37.87
N PRO A 1122 -42.41 -21.54 38.65
CA PRO A 1122 -43.42 -20.53 38.96
C PRO A 1122 -42.90 -19.47 39.95
N GLY A 1123 -43.62 -18.34 39.99
CA GLY A 1123 -43.21 -17.07 40.57
C GLY A 1123 -42.69 -17.07 42.02
N GLY A 1124 -41.93 -16.02 42.34
CA GLY A 1124 -41.53 -15.71 43.71
C GLY A 1124 -40.50 -14.58 43.77
N SER A 1125 -40.87 -13.50 44.43
CA SER A 1125 -40.10 -12.29 44.73
C SER A 1125 -38.86 -12.53 45.60
N GLY A 1126 -37.78 -11.77 45.38
CA GLY A 1126 -36.73 -11.59 46.39
C GLY A 1126 -35.40 -11.12 45.84
N THR A 1127 -35.04 -9.88 46.17
CA THR A 1127 -33.71 -9.28 46.04
C THR A 1127 -32.64 -10.05 46.82
N GLN A 1128 -31.48 -10.35 46.22
CA GLN A 1128 -30.19 -10.24 46.90
C GLN A 1128 -28.99 -10.35 45.95
N THR A 1129 -27.95 -9.66 46.39
CA THR A 1129 -26.65 -9.33 45.82
C THR A 1129 -25.62 -10.41 46.14
N GLU A 1130 -24.68 -10.75 45.24
CA GLU A 1130 -23.37 -11.35 45.55
C GLU A 1130 -22.47 -11.23 44.30
N GLN A 1131 -21.27 -10.63 44.33
CA GLN A 1131 -20.00 -11.10 44.89
C GLN A 1131 -19.59 -12.54 44.48
N GLN A 1132 -18.82 -12.60 43.38
CA GLN A 1132 -17.50 -13.23 43.24
C GLN A 1132 -17.26 -14.74 43.57
N THR A 1133 -16.75 -15.45 42.54
CA THR A 1133 -15.55 -16.34 42.56
C THR A 1133 -15.74 -17.88 42.46
N GLN A 1134 -15.20 -18.41 41.33
CA GLN A 1134 -14.45 -19.66 41.05
C GLN A 1134 -15.03 -21.10 41.17
N LEU A 1135 -14.61 -21.87 40.13
CA LEU A 1135 -14.01 -23.22 40.08
C LEU A 1135 -14.85 -24.40 39.57
N ALA A 1136 -14.63 -24.73 38.28
CA ALA A 1136 -14.12 -26.02 37.75
C ALA A 1136 -14.10 -25.95 36.22
#